data_AF-B4F0T5-F1
#
_entry.id   AF-B4F0T5-F1
#
_cell.length_a   1.000
_cell.length_b   1.000
_cell.length_c   1.000
_cell.angle_alpha   90.00
_cell.angle_beta   90.00
_cell.angle_gamma   90.00
#
_symmetry.space_group_name_H-M   'P 1'
#
loop_
_entity.id
_entity.type
_entity.pdbx_description
1 polymer ?
#
loop_
_entity_poly.entity_id
_entity_poly.type
_entity_poly.pdbx_seq_one_letter_code
_entity_poly.pdbx_strand_id
1 'polypeptide(L)'
;MHLNPLKISISPSSLPCTQPLTCIEYEDLKDGMLDMINRNSNILPTVVDEFNQQDPLNAPIMVGEVVVGHIIGLIPVVGGVLSKITSALFGLMNKNMKDSSLAEQIIAHVSRIIDAKITDNNIKIIKLTTEGISDVYQLFSDSLARYLDPNVHYSETQLRDLREQVLNRFDDVISTIIAQQPLVLNLAQSAGLPFYCHCCALFVAAHCDILTNKEKLALEEDYFKNNLKTLRNSIDKFNANIHKAIYQQTSQVFKDDYNKCNTFLVGIYTSGLSFYQTWVKRSFEIEFTTPFARWNSLELYGNDYSHDPKISYYKTYVEMGKDILHRTSMLQSIESYSHIDAVIRLKQNYLTPEKEVDSFQYEGCNGVAGDSHDVIKNDTFFTPDSQKAYLSPTQILPSVRYISDTPWGGLKYMVLDDVNNNSFTIGQGNRDNKSYLNIPGYCFNGVNLYLSRHNGKSCQADSGAWLTESAPIFRFYDGYASLPLDTKNHLPTAKKSYELDLNHGFMTQLSKAQYGYSDMLVGKNCILLNHDAYFCLPSEEPIGKVGLSQKITLLLQCAITQEQSLAIVARTGDATQGTIIGSAEFKLTTDQDNIIYKITPLLNHPISDNKSYFYTYQIDLSCIFSQEDQKNLYFHLYFFEPNTLLADMTVLF
;
A
#
# COMPACT_ATOMS: atom_id res chain seq x y z
N MET A 1 14.82 -1.13 -26.99
CA MET A 1 15.19 -1.66 -25.67
C MET A 1 14.13 -2.66 -25.29
N HIS A 2 14.48 -3.92 -25.03
CA HIS A 2 13.52 -4.88 -24.49
C HIS A 2 13.32 -4.57 -23.01
N LEU A 3 12.09 -4.22 -22.63
CA LEU A 3 11.72 -4.06 -21.23
C LEU A 3 11.66 -5.45 -20.60
N ASN A 4 12.32 -5.64 -19.46
CA ASN A 4 12.21 -6.88 -18.69
C ASN A 4 10.80 -6.95 -18.08
N PRO A 5 10.10 -8.09 -18.14
CA PRO A 5 8.79 -8.22 -17.51
C PRO A 5 8.89 -8.07 -15.98
N LEU A 6 7.86 -7.47 -15.37
CA LEU A 6 7.75 -7.35 -13.91
C LEU A 6 7.67 -8.76 -13.31
N LYS A 7 8.55 -9.06 -12.36
CA LYS A 7 8.53 -10.30 -11.57
C LYS A 7 8.28 -10.00 -10.10
N ILE A 8 7.51 -10.88 -9.46
CA ILE A 8 7.27 -10.84 -8.03
C ILE A 8 8.12 -11.94 -7.39
N SER A 9 9.02 -11.56 -6.47
CA SER A 9 9.82 -12.55 -5.74
C SER A 9 9.02 -13.16 -4.61
N ILE A 10 9.20 -14.47 -4.45
CA ILE A 10 8.62 -15.30 -3.41
C ILE A 10 9.78 -15.89 -2.62
N SER A 11 9.71 -15.67 -1.32
CA SER A 11 10.51 -16.42 -0.36
C SER A 11 9.74 -16.41 0.94
N PRO A 12 9.52 -17.58 1.58
CA PRO A 12 9.20 -17.63 2.99
C PRO A 12 10.12 -16.68 3.75
N SER A 13 9.57 -15.99 4.75
CA SER A 13 10.36 -15.21 5.72
C SER A 13 11.42 -16.04 6.45
N SER A 14 11.42 -17.37 6.23
CA SER A 14 12.31 -18.37 6.83
C SER A 14 13.23 -19.12 5.85
N LEU A 15 13.31 -18.76 4.55
CA LEU A 15 14.24 -19.47 3.65
C LEU A 15 15.70 -19.21 4.02
N PRO A 16 16.58 -20.23 3.95
CA PRO A 16 18.02 -20.00 4.04
C PRO A 16 18.47 -18.96 3.01
N CYS A 17 19.35 -18.03 3.41
CA CYS A 17 19.95 -17.00 2.56
C CYS A 17 20.71 -17.57 1.33
N THR A 18 20.97 -18.88 1.32
CA THR A 18 21.71 -19.61 0.28
C THR A 18 20.82 -20.13 -0.84
N GLN A 19 19.49 -20.16 -0.69
CA GLN A 19 18.58 -20.58 -1.76
C GLN A 19 18.31 -19.44 -2.75
N PRO A 20 18.15 -19.70 -4.06
CA PRO A 20 17.74 -18.67 -5.02
C PRO A 20 16.31 -18.19 -4.73
N LEU A 21 15.98 -16.97 -5.17
CA LEU A 21 14.61 -16.47 -5.11
C LEU A 21 13.76 -17.22 -6.12
N THR A 22 12.59 -17.69 -5.66
CA THR A 22 11.55 -18.16 -6.58
C THR A 22 10.81 -16.93 -7.07
N CYS A 23 10.67 -16.76 -8.37
CA CYS A 23 10.03 -15.57 -8.93
C CYS A 23 8.99 -15.98 -9.95
N ILE A 24 7.88 -15.24 -9.98
CA ILE A 24 6.80 -15.43 -10.95
C ILE A 24 6.61 -14.15 -11.76
N GLU A 25 6.23 -14.30 -13.02
CA GLU A 25 5.92 -13.16 -13.88
C GLU A 25 4.59 -12.56 -13.43
N TYR A 26 4.56 -11.25 -13.22
CA TYR A 26 3.32 -10.53 -12.90
C TYR A 26 2.29 -10.70 -14.01
N GLU A 27 2.74 -10.75 -15.27
CA GLU A 27 1.88 -10.98 -16.42
C GLU A 27 1.18 -12.34 -16.35
N ASP A 28 1.85 -13.41 -15.88
CA ASP A 28 1.22 -14.72 -15.70
C ASP A 28 0.16 -14.70 -14.60
N LEU A 29 0.42 -13.98 -13.49
CA LEU A 29 -0.59 -13.74 -12.45
C LEU A 29 -1.76 -12.94 -13.00
N LYS A 30 -1.50 -11.85 -13.71
CA LYS A 30 -2.53 -11.01 -14.30
C LYS A 30 -3.38 -11.79 -15.30
N ASP A 31 -2.77 -12.48 -16.25
CA ASP A 31 -3.46 -13.23 -17.29
C ASP A 31 -4.21 -14.43 -16.72
N GLY A 32 -3.62 -15.15 -15.76
CA GLY A 32 -4.29 -16.24 -15.05
C GLY A 32 -5.50 -15.76 -14.25
N MET A 33 -5.40 -14.60 -13.58
CA MET A 33 -6.52 -14.00 -12.87
C MET A 33 -7.58 -13.47 -13.84
N LEU A 34 -7.19 -12.85 -14.96
CA LEU A 34 -8.11 -12.44 -16.04
C LEU A 34 -8.82 -13.63 -16.68
N ASP A 35 -8.15 -14.76 -16.87
CA ASP A 35 -8.77 -16.00 -17.36
C ASP A 35 -9.78 -16.55 -16.34
N MET A 36 -9.43 -16.57 -15.04
CA MET A 36 -10.37 -16.93 -13.98
C MET A 36 -11.61 -16.01 -13.97
N ILE A 37 -11.39 -14.70 -14.13
CA ILE A 37 -12.44 -13.67 -14.26
C ILE A 37 -13.33 -13.97 -15.47
N ASN A 38 -12.73 -14.16 -16.65
CA ASN A 38 -13.46 -14.36 -17.90
C ASN A 38 -14.25 -15.68 -17.91
N ARG A 39 -13.75 -16.71 -17.21
CA ARG A 39 -14.46 -17.99 -17.04
C ARG A 39 -15.48 -17.98 -15.91
N ASN A 40 -15.59 -16.90 -15.14
CA ASN A 40 -16.42 -16.81 -13.93
C ASN A 40 -16.16 -17.97 -12.94
N SER A 41 -14.88 -18.31 -12.77
CA SER A 41 -14.41 -19.47 -12.00
C SER A 41 -13.94 -19.08 -10.59
N ASN A 42 -13.93 -20.04 -9.66
CA ASN A 42 -13.26 -19.93 -8.36
C ASN A 42 -11.94 -20.71 -8.29
N ILE A 43 -11.46 -21.20 -9.44
CA ILE A 43 -10.19 -21.92 -9.55
C ILE A 43 -9.08 -20.88 -9.76
N LEU A 44 -8.25 -20.72 -8.73
CA LEU A 44 -7.08 -19.85 -8.78
C LEU A 44 -6.07 -20.38 -9.81
N PRO A 45 -5.35 -19.49 -10.52
CA PRO A 45 -4.32 -19.91 -11.44
C PRO A 45 -3.16 -20.57 -10.68
N THR A 46 -2.45 -21.50 -11.34
CA THR A 46 -1.37 -22.32 -10.73
C THR A 46 -0.30 -21.48 -10.05
N VAL A 47 -0.02 -20.29 -10.59
CA VAL A 47 0.93 -19.33 -9.99
C VAL A 47 0.56 -18.93 -8.55
N VAL A 48 -0.73 -18.92 -8.19
CA VAL A 48 -1.20 -18.67 -6.81
C VAL A 48 -0.92 -19.86 -5.89
N ASP A 49 -0.98 -21.09 -6.39
CA ASP A 49 -0.62 -22.27 -5.60
C ASP A 49 0.88 -22.28 -5.25
N GLU A 50 1.73 -21.82 -6.16
CA GLU A 50 3.18 -21.70 -5.94
C GLU A 50 3.50 -20.67 -4.84
N PHE A 51 2.82 -19.52 -4.83
CA PHE A 51 2.88 -18.55 -3.73
C PHE A 51 2.42 -19.17 -2.40
N ASN A 52 1.30 -19.89 -2.44
CA ASN A 52 0.66 -20.44 -1.26
C ASN A 52 1.49 -21.51 -0.55
N GLN A 53 2.24 -22.32 -1.29
CA GLN A 53 3.15 -23.31 -0.71
C GLN A 53 4.30 -22.68 0.10
N GLN A 54 4.64 -21.44 -0.23
CA GLN A 54 5.78 -20.72 0.33
C GLN A 54 5.40 -19.80 1.49
N ASP A 55 4.29 -19.09 1.37
CA ASP A 55 3.75 -18.24 2.43
C ASP A 55 2.21 -18.36 2.49
N PRO A 56 1.68 -19.40 3.17
CA PRO A 56 0.26 -19.74 3.13
C PRO A 56 -0.67 -18.72 3.81
N LEU A 57 -0.12 -17.78 4.61
CA LEU A 57 -0.92 -16.70 5.19
C LEU A 57 -0.93 -15.46 4.29
N ASN A 58 0.24 -15.03 3.80
CA ASN A 58 0.34 -13.78 3.05
C ASN A 58 0.02 -13.95 1.57
N ALA A 59 0.10 -15.16 1.00
CA ALA A 59 -0.17 -15.39 -0.42
C ALA A 59 -1.60 -14.99 -0.87
N PRO A 60 -2.68 -15.41 -0.18
CA PRO A 60 -4.04 -14.99 -0.57
C PRO A 60 -4.24 -13.47 -0.46
N ILE A 61 -3.53 -12.83 0.46
CA ILE A 61 -3.62 -11.40 0.74
C ILE A 61 -2.92 -10.60 -0.33
N MET A 62 -1.67 -10.99 -0.64
CA MET A 62 -0.90 -10.46 -1.75
C MET A 62 -1.70 -10.54 -3.04
N VAL A 63 -2.20 -11.71 -3.40
CA VAL A 63 -3.01 -11.87 -4.62
C VAL A 63 -4.28 -11.02 -4.54
N GLY A 64 -4.92 -10.93 -3.38
CA GLY A 64 -6.07 -10.06 -3.14
C GLY A 64 -5.77 -8.58 -3.35
N GLU A 65 -4.69 -8.06 -2.78
CA GLU A 65 -4.24 -6.67 -2.95
C GLU A 65 -3.93 -6.37 -4.41
N VAL A 66 -3.21 -7.26 -5.09
CA VAL A 66 -2.85 -7.10 -6.50
C VAL A 66 -4.09 -7.11 -7.40
N VAL A 67 -4.99 -8.05 -7.20
CA VAL A 67 -6.13 -8.25 -8.09
C VAL A 67 -7.22 -7.21 -7.84
N VAL A 68 -7.54 -6.95 -6.57
CA VAL A 68 -8.57 -5.96 -6.19
C VAL A 68 -8.05 -4.54 -6.34
N GLY A 69 -6.78 -4.27 -5.97
CA GLY A 69 -6.17 -2.95 -6.03
C GLY A 69 -5.80 -2.51 -7.44
N HIS A 70 -5.14 -3.38 -8.21
CA HIS A 70 -4.55 -3.00 -9.50
C HIS A 70 -5.33 -3.52 -10.72
N ILE A 71 -5.61 -4.82 -10.79
CA ILE A 71 -6.20 -5.43 -12.00
C ILE A 71 -7.66 -4.97 -12.19
N ILE A 72 -8.44 -4.96 -11.10
CA ILE A 72 -9.88 -4.62 -11.12
C ILE A 72 -10.12 -3.13 -10.80
N GLY A 73 -9.19 -2.46 -10.12
CA GLY A 73 -9.24 -1.02 -9.87
C GLY A 73 -9.41 -0.17 -11.14
N LEU A 74 -8.93 -0.68 -12.28
CA LEU A 74 -8.82 0.06 -13.55
C LEU A 74 -9.88 -0.30 -14.59
N ILE A 75 -10.77 -1.26 -14.30
CA ILE A 75 -11.82 -1.70 -15.23
C ILE A 75 -13.18 -1.82 -14.51
N PRO A 76 -14.30 -1.46 -15.18
CA PRO A 76 -15.63 -1.77 -14.68
C PRO A 76 -15.84 -3.29 -14.67
N VAL A 77 -15.93 -3.90 -13.49
CA VAL A 77 -16.16 -5.35 -13.37
C VAL A 77 -17.65 -5.68 -13.43
N VAL A 78 -17.99 -6.68 -14.24
CA VAL A 78 -19.34 -7.19 -14.47
C VAL A 78 -19.44 -8.61 -13.92
N GLY A 79 -20.62 -9.06 -13.46
CA GLY A 79 -20.89 -10.50 -13.33
C GLY A 79 -20.60 -11.17 -11.98
N GLY A 80 -20.46 -10.44 -10.86
CA GLY A 80 -20.16 -11.06 -9.55
C GLY A 80 -18.74 -11.64 -9.43
N VAL A 81 -17.88 -11.32 -10.39
CA VAL A 81 -16.48 -11.75 -10.51
C VAL A 81 -15.65 -11.42 -9.26
N LEU A 82 -15.83 -10.23 -8.69
CA LEU A 82 -15.14 -9.81 -7.47
C LEU A 82 -15.47 -10.73 -6.29
N SER A 83 -16.75 -11.08 -6.16
CA SER A 83 -17.21 -12.08 -5.21
C SER A 83 -16.51 -13.42 -5.39
N LYS A 84 -16.34 -13.89 -6.64
CA LYS A 84 -15.69 -15.18 -6.94
C LYS A 84 -14.21 -15.18 -6.56
N ILE A 85 -13.47 -14.13 -6.90
CA ILE A 85 -12.08 -13.97 -6.49
C ILE A 85 -11.97 -13.97 -4.97
N THR A 86 -12.79 -13.16 -4.31
CA THR A 86 -12.79 -13.04 -2.84
C THR A 86 -13.09 -14.38 -2.18
N SER A 87 -14.08 -15.11 -2.72
CA SER A 87 -14.42 -16.45 -2.26
C SER A 87 -13.29 -17.46 -2.48
N ALA A 88 -12.62 -17.41 -3.63
CA ALA A 88 -11.50 -18.30 -3.94
C ALA A 88 -10.31 -18.07 -3.01
N LEU A 89 -9.95 -16.81 -2.75
CA LEU A 89 -8.84 -16.44 -1.85
C LEU A 89 -9.12 -16.86 -0.40
N PHE A 90 -10.35 -16.63 0.07
CA PHE A 90 -10.72 -17.05 1.42
C PHE A 90 -10.89 -18.58 1.54
N GLY A 91 -11.38 -19.22 0.48
CA GLY A 91 -11.42 -20.68 0.36
C GLY A 91 -10.03 -21.32 0.41
N LEU A 92 -9.02 -20.66 -0.18
CA LEU A 92 -7.62 -21.06 -0.06
C LEU A 92 -7.13 -20.97 1.39
N MET A 93 -7.43 -19.88 2.10
CA MET A 93 -7.09 -19.76 3.52
C MET A 93 -7.78 -20.84 4.38
N ASN A 94 -9.05 -21.13 4.12
CA ASN A 94 -9.77 -22.22 4.80
C ASN A 94 -9.11 -23.59 4.53
N LYS A 95 -8.76 -23.86 3.28
CA LYS A 95 -8.02 -25.07 2.88
C LYS A 95 -6.68 -25.18 3.63
N ASN A 96 -5.92 -24.08 3.72
CA ASN A 96 -4.64 -24.06 4.44
C ASN A 96 -4.82 -24.33 5.93
N MET A 97 -5.87 -23.79 6.56
CA MET A 97 -6.16 -24.01 7.98
C MET A 97 -6.63 -25.44 8.29
N LYS A 98 -7.16 -26.15 7.28
CA LYS A 98 -7.54 -27.57 7.36
C LYS A 98 -6.33 -28.51 7.16
N ASP A 99 -5.34 -28.11 6.39
CA ASP A 99 -4.06 -28.82 6.26
C ASP A 99 -3.20 -28.64 7.53
N SER A 100 -2.77 -29.74 8.16
CA SER A 100 -2.03 -29.66 9.41
C SER A 100 -0.69 -28.93 9.28
N SER A 101 0.06 -29.16 8.19
CA SER A 101 1.38 -28.57 8.01
C SER A 101 1.28 -27.07 7.69
N LEU A 102 0.36 -26.69 6.80
CA LEU A 102 0.16 -25.28 6.45
C LEU A 102 -0.44 -24.50 7.62
N ALA A 103 -1.38 -25.10 8.37
CA ALA A 103 -1.91 -24.46 9.59
C ALA A 103 -0.81 -24.22 10.63
N GLU A 104 0.11 -25.16 10.84
CA GLU A 104 1.26 -24.95 11.74
C GLU A 104 2.15 -23.78 11.29
N GLN A 105 2.39 -23.64 9.98
CA GLN A 105 3.13 -22.50 9.44
C GLN A 105 2.41 -21.17 9.67
N ILE A 106 1.10 -21.10 9.42
CA ILE A 106 0.27 -19.91 9.67
C ILE A 106 0.33 -19.54 11.16
N ILE A 107 0.12 -20.51 12.05
CA ILE A 107 0.15 -20.28 13.50
C ILE A 107 1.54 -19.87 13.98
N ALA A 108 2.62 -20.44 13.43
CA ALA A 108 3.99 -20.03 13.74
C ALA A 108 4.28 -18.60 13.29
N HIS A 109 3.79 -18.21 12.10
CA HIS A 109 3.91 -16.84 11.61
C HIS A 109 3.16 -15.85 12.50
N VAL A 110 1.89 -16.11 12.85
CA VAL A 110 1.13 -15.26 13.77
C VAL A 110 1.78 -15.20 15.16
N SER A 111 2.29 -16.33 15.66
CA SER A 111 3.02 -16.37 16.94
C SER A 111 4.26 -15.47 16.95
N ARG A 112 4.94 -15.35 15.80
CA ARG A 112 6.08 -14.44 15.61
C ARG A 112 5.64 -12.97 15.61
N ILE A 113 4.53 -12.65 14.95
CA ILE A 113 3.96 -11.29 14.90
C ILE A 113 3.63 -10.79 16.31
N ILE A 114 2.99 -11.62 17.13
CA ILE A 114 2.53 -11.24 18.47
C ILE A 114 3.56 -11.52 19.57
N ASP A 115 4.74 -12.03 19.22
CA ASP A 115 5.79 -12.49 20.16
C ASP A 115 5.24 -13.39 21.30
N ALA A 116 4.32 -14.30 20.95
CA ALA A 116 3.67 -15.16 21.93
C ALA A 116 3.12 -16.45 21.32
N LYS A 117 3.01 -17.48 22.17
CA LYS A 117 2.45 -18.77 21.78
C LYS A 117 0.91 -18.71 21.74
N ILE A 118 0.33 -19.18 20.65
CA ILE A 118 -1.12 -19.34 20.50
C ILE A 118 -1.55 -20.68 21.14
N THR A 119 -2.60 -20.66 21.96
CA THR A 119 -3.14 -21.86 22.61
C THR A 119 -3.96 -22.71 21.65
N ASP A 120 -4.03 -24.02 21.88
CA ASP A 120 -4.80 -24.95 21.04
C ASP A 120 -6.29 -24.56 20.95
N ASN A 121 -6.85 -24.04 22.04
CA ASN A 121 -8.22 -23.53 22.05
C ASN A 121 -8.40 -22.32 21.12
N ASN A 122 -7.45 -21.39 21.12
CA ASN A 122 -7.48 -20.23 20.22
C ASN A 122 -7.30 -20.66 18.76
N ILE A 123 -6.41 -21.62 18.48
CA ILE A 123 -6.25 -22.21 17.14
C ILE A 123 -7.58 -22.81 16.67
N LYS A 124 -8.28 -23.56 17.53
CA LYS A 124 -9.59 -24.14 17.21
C LYS A 124 -10.63 -23.07 16.87
N ILE A 125 -10.68 -21.97 17.62
CA ILE A 125 -11.59 -20.84 17.35
C ILE A 125 -11.29 -20.23 15.98
N ILE A 126 -10.02 -20.01 15.64
CA ILE A 126 -9.59 -19.47 14.34
C ILE A 126 -10.04 -20.40 13.20
N LYS A 127 -9.80 -21.71 13.33
CA LYS A 127 -10.20 -22.71 12.33
C LYS A 127 -11.71 -22.71 12.09
N LEU A 128 -12.51 -22.79 13.17
CA LEU A 128 -13.97 -22.82 13.07
C LEU A 128 -14.53 -21.52 12.49
N THR A 129 -13.95 -20.37 12.84
CA THR A 129 -14.37 -19.07 12.29
C THR A 129 -14.07 -18.97 10.80
N THR A 130 -12.87 -19.40 10.39
CA THR A 130 -12.46 -19.39 8.98
C THR A 130 -13.35 -20.34 8.16
N GLU A 131 -13.65 -21.52 8.67
CA GLU A 131 -14.53 -22.48 8.00
C GLU A 131 -15.96 -21.93 7.84
N GLY A 132 -16.57 -21.47 8.95
CA GLY A 132 -17.95 -21.00 8.94
C GLY A 132 -18.19 -19.82 8.00
N ILE A 133 -17.26 -18.85 7.95
CA ILE A 133 -17.34 -17.71 7.03
C ILE A 133 -17.11 -18.14 5.58
N SER A 134 -16.16 -19.06 5.34
CA SER A 134 -15.82 -19.51 3.99
C SER A 134 -17.00 -20.18 3.31
N ASP A 135 -17.73 -21.01 4.05
CA ASP A 135 -18.85 -21.77 3.50
C ASP A 135 -20.01 -20.85 3.11
N VAL A 136 -20.38 -19.89 3.97
CA VAL A 136 -21.48 -18.95 3.66
C VAL A 136 -21.11 -17.98 2.56
N TYR A 137 -19.85 -17.51 2.51
CA TYR A 137 -19.40 -16.59 1.47
C TYR A 137 -19.38 -17.25 0.09
N GLN A 138 -18.97 -18.52 0.02
CA GLN A 138 -19.01 -19.30 -1.23
C GLN A 138 -20.44 -19.45 -1.76
N LEU A 139 -21.41 -19.74 -0.88
CA LEU A 139 -22.82 -19.82 -1.28
C LEU A 139 -23.38 -18.48 -1.79
N PHE A 140 -22.99 -17.37 -1.16
CA PHE A 140 -23.33 -16.04 -1.62
C PHE A 140 -22.72 -15.75 -2.99
N SER A 141 -21.42 -15.97 -3.13
CA SER A 141 -20.67 -15.76 -4.37
C SER A 141 -21.23 -16.57 -5.53
N ASP A 142 -21.54 -17.85 -5.32
CA ASP A 142 -22.12 -18.73 -6.34
C ASP A 142 -23.52 -18.28 -6.76
N SER A 143 -24.32 -17.76 -5.81
CA SER A 143 -25.66 -17.26 -6.10
C SER A 143 -25.60 -15.93 -6.88
N LEU A 144 -24.73 -15.00 -6.47
CA LEU A 144 -24.55 -13.71 -7.14
C LEU A 144 -24.01 -13.90 -8.56
N ALA A 145 -22.99 -14.75 -8.73
CA ALA A 145 -22.42 -15.05 -10.03
C ALA A 145 -23.45 -15.66 -10.98
N ARG A 146 -24.29 -16.58 -10.51
CA ARG A 146 -25.39 -17.15 -11.31
C ARG A 146 -26.41 -16.08 -11.70
N TYR A 147 -26.78 -15.20 -10.78
CA TYR A 147 -27.74 -14.13 -11.06
C TYR A 147 -27.24 -13.12 -12.10
N LEU A 148 -25.95 -12.78 -12.04
CA LEU A 148 -25.33 -11.79 -12.92
C LEU A 148 -24.71 -12.38 -14.19
N ASP A 149 -24.86 -13.69 -14.43
CA ASP A 149 -24.28 -14.37 -15.60
C ASP A 149 -24.98 -13.91 -16.89
N PRO A 150 -24.27 -13.20 -17.80
CA PRO A 150 -24.88 -12.72 -19.03
C PRO A 150 -25.19 -13.85 -20.03
N ASN A 151 -24.63 -15.04 -19.84
CA ASN A 151 -24.77 -16.17 -20.77
C ASN A 151 -25.97 -17.07 -20.45
N VAL A 152 -26.64 -16.85 -19.32
CA VAL A 152 -27.78 -17.66 -18.89
C VAL A 152 -29.06 -16.83 -18.96
N HIS A 153 -30.04 -17.32 -19.73
CA HIS A 153 -31.35 -16.69 -19.82
C HIS A 153 -32.33 -17.37 -18.86
N TYR A 154 -32.66 -16.65 -17.78
CA TYR A 154 -33.69 -17.06 -16.83
C TYR A 154 -35.07 -16.54 -17.24
N SER A 155 -36.12 -17.31 -16.96
CA SER A 155 -37.48 -16.77 -16.94
C SER A 155 -37.63 -15.72 -15.83
N GLU A 156 -38.62 -14.83 -15.92
CA GLU A 156 -38.87 -13.80 -14.90
C GLU A 156 -39.01 -14.37 -13.49
N THR A 157 -39.71 -15.50 -13.35
CA THR A 157 -39.87 -16.19 -12.05
C THR A 157 -38.54 -16.71 -11.52
N GLN A 158 -37.75 -17.38 -12.36
CA GLN A 158 -36.43 -17.87 -11.94
C GLN A 158 -35.49 -16.74 -11.56
N LEU A 159 -35.54 -15.62 -12.29
CA LEU A 159 -34.73 -14.45 -12.00
C LEU A 159 -35.12 -13.82 -10.66
N ARG A 160 -36.43 -13.74 -10.37
CA ARG A 160 -36.92 -13.28 -9.05
C ARG A 160 -36.48 -14.21 -7.92
N ASP A 161 -36.61 -15.52 -8.10
CA ASP A 161 -36.23 -16.51 -7.09
C ASP A 161 -34.70 -16.50 -6.85
N LEU A 162 -33.89 -16.33 -7.90
CA LEU A 162 -32.43 -16.16 -7.76
C LEU A 162 -32.08 -14.85 -7.06
N ARG A 163 -32.77 -13.74 -7.37
CA ARG A 163 -32.58 -12.47 -6.67
C ARG A 163 -32.85 -12.62 -5.17
N GLU A 164 -33.96 -13.25 -4.80
CA GLU A 164 -34.27 -13.53 -3.39
C GLU A 164 -33.21 -14.41 -2.73
N GLN A 165 -32.73 -15.45 -3.43
CA GLN A 165 -31.62 -16.26 -2.95
C GLN A 165 -30.35 -15.44 -2.72
N VAL A 166 -29.97 -14.56 -3.65
CA VAL A 166 -28.80 -13.69 -3.51
C VAL A 166 -28.91 -12.82 -2.26
N LEU A 167 -30.07 -12.17 -2.06
CA LEU A 167 -30.29 -11.29 -0.90
C LEU A 167 -30.29 -12.08 0.42
N ASN A 168 -30.93 -13.25 0.45
CA ASN A 168 -30.90 -14.12 1.63
C ASN A 168 -29.48 -14.61 1.95
N ARG A 169 -28.68 -14.96 0.92
CA ARG A 169 -27.28 -15.37 1.11
C ARG A 169 -26.38 -14.21 1.54
N PHE A 170 -26.65 -13.01 1.07
CA PHE A 170 -26.00 -11.81 1.57
C PHE A 170 -26.29 -11.64 3.08
N ASP A 171 -27.55 -11.73 3.50
CA ASP A 171 -27.94 -11.62 4.91
C ASP A 171 -27.31 -12.73 5.77
N ASP A 172 -27.19 -13.96 5.25
CA ASP A 172 -26.48 -15.09 5.90
C ASP A 172 -25.00 -14.73 6.15
N VAL A 173 -24.31 -14.18 5.15
CA VAL A 173 -22.90 -13.75 5.25
C VAL A 173 -22.75 -12.67 6.31
N ILE A 174 -23.57 -11.62 6.24
CA ILE A 174 -23.49 -10.49 7.18
C ILE A 174 -23.75 -10.96 8.62
N SER A 175 -24.78 -11.77 8.82
CA SER A 175 -25.12 -12.32 10.14
C SER A 175 -24.01 -13.20 10.70
N THR A 176 -23.42 -14.06 9.87
CA THR A 176 -22.34 -14.96 10.25
C THR A 176 -21.08 -14.17 10.63
N ILE A 177 -20.68 -13.20 9.82
CA ILE A 177 -19.50 -12.37 10.11
C ILE A 177 -19.70 -11.57 11.41
N ILE A 178 -20.87 -10.95 11.61
CA ILE A 178 -21.18 -10.20 12.84
C ILE A 178 -21.08 -11.11 14.08
N ALA A 179 -21.54 -12.36 13.98
CA ALA A 179 -21.50 -13.31 15.08
C ALA A 179 -20.09 -13.84 15.37
N GLN A 180 -19.27 -14.07 14.34
CA GLN A 180 -17.98 -14.74 14.49
C GLN A 180 -16.78 -13.80 14.67
N GLN A 181 -16.79 -12.60 14.07
CA GLN A 181 -15.69 -11.64 14.19
C GLN A 181 -15.27 -11.34 15.66
N PRO A 182 -16.17 -11.26 16.66
CA PRO A 182 -15.75 -10.94 18.03
C PRO A 182 -15.00 -12.11 18.68
N LEU A 183 -15.24 -13.35 18.22
CA LEU A 183 -14.58 -14.54 18.76
C LEU A 183 -13.07 -14.52 18.47
N VAL A 184 -12.69 -14.09 17.26
CA VAL A 184 -11.29 -13.96 16.85
C VAL A 184 -10.65 -12.67 17.39
N LEU A 185 -11.37 -11.56 17.45
CA LEU A 185 -10.82 -10.31 18.01
C LEU A 185 -10.43 -10.44 19.49
N ASN A 186 -11.22 -11.20 20.27
CA ASN A 186 -11.04 -11.34 21.72
C ASN A 186 -9.98 -12.39 22.12
N LEU A 187 -9.25 -12.96 21.15
CA LEU A 187 -8.15 -13.86 21.46
C LEU A 187 -7.01 -13.10 22.16
N ALA A 188 -6.32 -13.78 23.08
CA ALA A 188 -5.25 -13.19 23.86
C ALA A 188 -4.14 -12.59 22.99
N GLN A 189 -3.54 -11.50 23.45
CA GLN A 189 -2.42 -10.79 22.79
C GLN A 189 -2.70 -10.43 21.32
N SER A 190 -3.96 -10.20 20.97
CA SER A 190 -4.38 -9.85 19.62
C SER A 190 -4.03 -10.94 18.57
N ALA A 191 -3.88 -12.21 18.98
CA ALA A 191 -3.55 -13.33 18.10
C ALA A 191 -4.54 -13.53 16.95
N GLY A 192 -5.81 -13.16 17.15
CA GLY A 192 -6.83 -13.24 16.11
C GLY A 192 -7.00 -11.97 15.27
N LEU A 193 -6.18 -10.94 15.47
CA LEU A 193 -6.32 -9.67 14.75
C LEU A 193 -6.18 -9.81 13.22
N PRO A 194 -5.23 -10.58 12.65
CA PRO A 194 -5.19 -10.82 11.21
C PRO A 194 -6.51 -11.38 10.66
N PHE A 195 -7.05 -12.40 11.34
CA PHE A 195 -8.32 -13.04 10.99
C PHE A 195 -9.52 -12.12 11.18
N TYR A 196 -9.49 -11.24 12.19
CA TYR A 196 -10.49 -10.20 12.38
C TYR A 196 -10.51 -9.24 11.18
N CYS A 197 -9.34 -8.79 10.71
CA CYS A 197 -9.24 -7.94 9.52
C CYS A 197 -9.80 -8.66 8.29
N HIS A 198 -9.56 -9.96 8.10
CA HIS A 198 -10.19 -10.73 7.02
C HIS A 198 -11.71 -10.78 7.12
N CYS A 199 -12.26 -10.99 8.32
CA CYS A 199 -13.71 -10.95 8.54
C CYS A 199 -14.29 -9.58 8.15
N CYS A 200 -13.63 -8.50 8.54
CA CYS A 200 -14.02 -7.13 8.20
C CYS A 200 -13.92 -6.88 6.68
N ALA A 201 -12.89 -7.39 6.03
CA ALA A 201 -12.71 -7.28 4.58
C ALA A 201 -13.86 -7.95 3.82
N LEU A 202 -14.23 -9.18 4.20
CA LEU A 202 -15.34 -9.92 3.59
C LEU A 202 -16.69 -9.24 3.81
N PHE A 203 -16.90 -8.65 4.98
CA PHE A 203 -18.11 -7.86 5.25
C PHE A 203 -18.24 -6.71 4.26
N VAL A 204 -17.16 -5.95 4.05
CA VAL A 204 -17.14 -4.82 3.13
C VAL A 204 -17.27 -5.29 1.68
N ALA A 205 -16.60 -6.39 1.31
CA ALA A 205 -16.67 -6.99 -0.02
C ALA A 205 -18.10 -7.39 -0.39
N ALA A 206 -18.81 -8.10 0.50
CA ALA A 206 -20.20 -8.51 0.26
C ALA A 206 -21.14 -7.32 0.09
N HIS A 207 -20.96 -6.24 0.87
CA HIS A 207 -21.74 -5.01 0.68
C HIS A 207 -21.41 -4.34 -0.66
N CYS A 208 -20.14 -4.26 -1.04
CA CYS A 208 -19.74 -3.71 -2.33
C CYS A 208 -20.41 -4.50 -3.46
N ASP A 209 -20.32 -5.83 -3.43
CA ASP A 209 -20.91 -6.71 -4.44
C ASP A 209 -22.41 -6.46 -4.67
N ILE A 210 -23.19 -6.27 -3.62
CA ILE A 210 -24.63 -5.97 -3.73
C ILE A 210 -24.88 -4.52 -4.15
N LEU A 211 -24.23 -3.56 -3.50
CA LEU A 211 -24.55 -2.13 -3.65
C LEU A 211 -24.07 -1.56 -4.99
N THR A 212 -22.93 -2.00 -5.52
CA THR A 212 -22.49 -1.59 -6.86
C THR A 212 -23.35 -2.19 -7.98
N ASN A 213 -24.10 -3.26 -7.68
CA ASN A 213 -25.04 -3.90 -8.61
C ASN A 213 -26.51 -3.48 -8.35
N LYS A 214 -26.75 -2.35 -7.68
CA LYS A 214 -28.08 -1.81 -7.35
C LYS A 214 -29.11 -1.96 -8.47
N GLU A 215 -28.77 -1.47 -9.67
CA GLU A 215 -29.68 -1.48 -10.81
C GLU A 215 -29.98 -2.89 -11.31
N LYS A 216 -28.95 -3.75 -11.42
CA LYS A 216 -29.09 -5.13 -11.90
C LYS A 216 -29.90 -5.99 -10.94
N LEU A 217 -29.71 -5.78 -9.64
CA LEU A 217 -30.45 -6.47 -8.58
C LEU A 217 -31.81 -5.84 -8.29
N ALA A 218 -32.19 -4.75 -8.99
CA ALA A 218 -33.42 -4.01 -8.72
C ALA A 218 -33.63 -3.76 -7.22
N LEU A 219 -32.59 -3.26 -6.54
CA LEU A 219 -32.66 -3.01 -5.10
C LEU A 219 -33.60 -1.83 -4.83
N GLU A 220 -34.47 -1.99 -3.84
CA GLU A 220 -35.29 -0.89 -3.35
C GLU A 220 -34.42 0.22 -2.76
N GLU A 221 -34.81 1.48 -2.94
CA GLU A 221 -34.03 2.64 -2.49
C GLU A 221 -33.76 2.61 -0.98
N ASP A 222 -34.76 2.20 -0.19
CA ASP A 222 -34.62 2.08 1.26
C ASP A 222 -33.67 0.95 1.65
N TYR A 223 -33.71 -0.18 0.93
CA TYR A 223 -32.75 -1.27 1.13
C TYR A 223 -31.32 -0.83 0.82
N PHE A 224 -31.12 -0.12 -0.30
CA PHE A 224 -29.83 0.45 -0.67
C PHE A 224 -29.30 1.42 0.39
N LYS A 225 -30.10 2.41 0.80
CA LYS A 225 -29.71 3.41 1.80
C LYS A 225 -29.40 2.79 3.15
N ASN A 226 -30.22 1.83 3.60
CA ASN A 226 -30.00 1.15 4.87
C ASN A 226 -28.71 0.33 4.87
N ASN A 227 -28.44 -0.42 3.79
CA ASN A 227 -27.21 -1.20 3.70
C ASN A 227 -25.96 -0.33 3.53
N LEU A 228 -26.04 0.79 2.78
CA LEU A 228 -24.95 1.75 2.70
C LEU A 228 -24.65 2.38 4.08
N LYS A 229 -25.69 2.73 4.83
CA LYS A 229 -25.54 3.22 6.22
C LYS A 229 -24.93 2.16 7.14
N THR A 230 -25.38 0.91 7.05
CA THR A 230 -24.82 -0.22 7.81
C THR A 230 -23.35 -0.44 7.48
N LEU A 231 -22.99 -0.37 6.21
CA LEU A 231 -21.60 -0.48 5.75
C LEU A 231 -20.72 0.60 6.39
N ARG A 232 -21.11 1.88 6.29
CA ARG A 232 -20.32 3.01 6.81
C ARG A 232 -20.18 2.94 8.34
N ASN A 233 -21.27 2.69 9.06
CA ASN A 233 -21.25 2.52 10.52
C ASN A 233 -20.37 1.34 10.97
N SER A 234 -20.37 0.24 10.20
CA SER A 234 -19.59 -0.95 10.52
C SER A 234 -18.11 -0.71 10.26
N ILE A 235 -17.75 -0.03 9.16
CA ILE A 235 -16.38 0.40 8.87
C ILE A 235 -15.82 1.26 10.01
N ASP A 236 -16.57 2.25 10.49
CA ASP A 236 -16.14 3.08 11.63
C ASP A 236 -15.88 2.23 12.89
N LYS A 237 -16.77 1.28 13.18
CA LYS A 237 -16.63 0.36 14.30
C LYS A 237 -15.43 -0.58 14.15
N PHE A 238 -15.19 -1.10 12.95
CA PHE A 238 -14.06 -1.98 12.66
C PHE A 238 -12.74 -1.24 12.81
N ASN A 239 -12.64 -0.02 12.26
CA ASN A 239 -11.47 0.83 12.43
C ASN A 239 -11.18 1.10 13.90
N ALA A 240 -12.20 1.44 14.70
CA ALA A 240 -12.03 1.65 16.14
C ALA A 240 -11.53 0.40 16.88
N ASN A 241 -12.04 -0.78 16.52
CA ASN A 241 -11.63 -2.05 17.13
C ASN A 241 -10.20 -2.45 16.75
N ILE A 242 -9.85 -2.38 15.45
CA ILE A 242 -8.50 -2.64 14.94
C ILE A 242 -7.50 -1.73 15.63
N HIS A 243 -7.81 -0.44 15.66
CA HIS A 243 -6.96 0.56 16.26
C HIS A 243 -6.76 0.32 17.76
N LYS A 244 -7.84 0.01 18.50
CA LYS A 244 -7.75 -0.34 19.91
C LYS A 244 -6.84 -1.55 20.14
N ALA A 245 -6.95 -2.59 19.32
CA ALA A 245 -6.12 -3.80 19.43
C ALA A 245 -4.64 -3.51 19.12
N ILE A 246 -4.35 -2.69 18.10
CA ILE A 246 -3.00 -2.24 17.76
C ILE A 246 -2.41 -1.40 18.88
N TYR A 247 -3.17 -0.44 19.42
CA TYR A 247 -2.73 0.40 20.52
C TYR A 247 -2.39 -0.41 21.77
N GLN A 248 -3.19 -1.41 22.11
CA GLN A 248 -2.93 -2.30 23.24
C GLN A 248 -1.59 -3.01 23.10
N GLN A 249 -1.26 -3.56 21.92
CA GLN A 249 0.04 -4.22 21.72
C GLN A 249 1.20 -3.23 21.70
N THR A 250 1.11 -2.21 20.84
CA THR A 250 2.22 -1.26 20.60
C THR A 250 2.53 -0.40 21.82
N SER A 251 1.52 0.10 22.53
CA SER A 251 1.73 1.06 23.63
C SER A 251 1.80 0.40 25.01
N GLN A 252 1.39 -0.86 25.17
CA GLN A 252 1.40 -1.54 26.48
C GLN A 252 2.33 -2.75 26.54
N VAL A 253 2.51 -3.49 25.43
CA VAL A 253 3.34 -4.71 25.38
C VAL A 253 4.71 -4.43 24.77
N PHE A 254 4.77 -3.69 23.66
CA PHE A 254 5.99 -3.44 22.88
C PHE A 254 6.52 -2.00 22.97
N LYS A 255 6.03 -1.21 23.94
CA LYS A 255 6.26 0.24 24.03
C LYS A 255 7.71 0.68 23.87
N ASP A 256 8.62 -0.06 24.52
CA ASP A 256 10.04 0.27 24.60
C ASP A 256 10.91 -0.69 23.73
N ASP A 257 10.31 -1.38 22.76
CA ASP A 257 11.00 -2.30 21.85
C ASP A 257 10.55 -2.06 20.40
N TYR A 258 11.33 -1.24 19.68
CA TYR A 258 11.07 -0.95 18.26
C TYR A 258 10.93 -2.23 17.44
N ASN A 259 11.82 -3.21 17.60
CA ASN A 259 11.84 -4.40 16.74
C ASN A 259 10.58 -5.25 16.90
N LYS A 260 10.11 -5.44 18.13
CA LYS A 260 8.84 -6.13 18.37
C LYS A 260 7.65 -5.32 17.87
N CYS A 261 7.63 -4.02 18.14
CA CYS A 261 6.55 -3.14 17.69
C CYS A 261 6.45 -3.10 16.16
N ASN A 262 7.60 -2.98 15.47
CA ASN A 262 7.69 -2.96 14.02
C ASN A 262 7.32 -4.31 13.42
N THR A 263 7.83 -5.44 13.98
CA THR A 263 7.43 -6.79 13.55
C THR A 263 5.92 -7.00 13.68
N PHE A 264 5.33 -6.53 14.78
CA PHE A 264 3.89 -6.58 15.00
C PHE A 264 3.12 -5.74 13.95
N LEU A 265 3.48 -4.47 13.77
CA LEU A 265 2.79 -3.56 12.85
C LEU A 265 2.90 -4.01 11.39
N VAL A 266 4.12 -4.31 10.92
CA VAL A 266 4.38 -4.83 9.58
C VAL A 266 3.62 -6.15 9.38
N GLY A 267 3.70 -7.06 10.35
CA GLY A 267 3.03 -8.35 10.28
C GLY A 267 1.51 -8.25 10.21
N ILE A 268 0.88 -7.45 11.08
CA ILE A 268 -0.59 -7.24 11.04
C ILE A 268 -1.00 -6.54 9.74
N TYR A 269 -0.17 -5.59 9.26
CA TYR A 269 -0.41 -4.92 8.00
C TYR A 269 -0.48 -5.92 6.85
N THR A 270 0.60 -6.68 6.62
CA THR A 270 0.73 -7.63 5.51
C THR A 270 -0.16 -8.88 5.66
N SER A 271 -0.52 -9.26 6.90
CA SER A 271 -1.32 -10.45 7.17
C SER A 271 -2.82 -10.17 7.31
N GLY A 272 -3.32 -8.96 7.02
CA GLY A 272 -4.76 -8.79 6.77
C GLY A 272 -5.30 -7.36 6.79
N LEU A 273 -4.64 -6.42 7.46
CA LEU A 273 -5.13 -5.03 7.54
C LEU A 273 -5.10 -4.33 6.18
N SER A 274 -4.06 -4.53 5.38
CA SER A 274 -3.95 -4.01 4.00
C SER A 274 -5.09 -4.49 3.10
N PHE A 275 -5.47 -5.77 3.20
CA PHE A 275 -6.60 -6.33 2.46
C PHE A 275 -7.92 -5.69 2.87
N TYR A 276 -8.15 -5.50 4.18
CA TYR A 276 -9.32 -4.79 4.68
C TYR A 276 -9.38 -3.34 4.18
N GLN A 277 -8.28 -2.59 4.29
CA GLN A 277 -8.20 -1.21 3.80
C GLN A 277 -8.48 -1.10 2.30
N THR A 278 -7.98 -2.06 1.52
CA THR A 278 -8.25 -2.16 0.08
C THR A 278 -9.76 -2.26 -0.18
N TRP A 279 -10.49 -3.06 0.59
CA TRP A 279 -11.94 -3.16 0.50
C TRP A 279 -12.69 -1.95 1.07
N VAL A 280 -12.19 -1.29 2.11
CA VAL A 280 -12.79 -0.03 2.59
C VAL A 280 -12.74 1.03 1.51
N LYS A 281 -11.55 1.23 0.93
CA LYS A 281 -11.41 2.13 -0.22
C LYS A 281 -12.30 1.63 -1.38
N ARG A 282 -12.43 0.30 -1.58
CA ARG A 282 -13.47 -0.44 -2.38
C ARG A 282 -14.74 0.37 -2.59
N SER A 283 -15.30 0.61 -1.41
CA SER A 283 -16.68 0.92 -1.22
C SER A 283 -17.05 2.33 -1.64
N PHE A 284 -16.09 3.24 -1.88
CA PHE A 284 -16.41 4.58 -2.38
C PHE A 284 -16.98 4.56 -3.80
N GLU A 285 -16.71 3.51 -4.56
CA GLU A 285 -17.32 3.33 -5.89
C GLU A 285 -18.85 3.28 -5.86
N ILE A 286 -19.43 2.89 -4.71
CA ILE A 286 -20.87 2.81 -4.52
C ILE A 286 -21.51 4.20 -4.66
N GLU A 287 -20.87 5.25 -4.12
CA GLU A 287 -21.35 6.62 -4.20
C GLU A 287 -20.94 7.33 -5.49
N PHE A 288 -19.72 7.09 -5.99
CA PHE A 288 -19.17 7.86 -7.12
C PHE A 288 -19.44 7.24 -8.49
N THR A 289 -19.87 5.98 -8.56
CA THR A 289 -20.13 5.24 -9.82
C THR A 289 -18.95 5.23 -10.81
N THR A 290 -17.74 5.43 -10.28
CA THR A 290 -16.48 5.56 -11.00
C THR A 290 -15.49 4.59 -10.39
N PRO A 291 -14.79 3.75 -11.19
CA PRO A 291 -13.73 2.88 -10.66
C PRO A 291 -12.63 3.68 -9.96
N PHE A 292 -12.21 3.21 -8.79
CA PHE A 292 -11.13 3.80 -8.01
C PHE A 292 -9.80 3.12 -8.33
N ALA A 293 -8.88 3.85 -8.94
CA ALA A 293 -7.47 3.47 -9.05
C ALA A 293 -6.85 3.57 -7.65
N ARG A 294 -6.18 2.51 -7.19
CA ARG A 294 -5.66 2.46 -5.82
C ARG A 294 -4.30 1.83 -5.74
N TRP A 295 -3.55 2.35 -4.78
CA TRP A 295 -2.13 2.11 -4.66
C TRP A 295 -1.82 1.91 -3.19
N ASN A 296 -1.23 0.78 -2.84
CA ASN A 296 -0.57 0.67 -1.55
C ASN A 296 0.82 1.29 -1.69
N SER A 297 1.01 2.47 -1.12
CA SER A 297 2.25 3.25 -1.25
C SER A 297 3.01 3.38 0.08
N LEU A 298 2.56 2.64 1.09
CA LEU A 298 3.14 2.61 2.42
C LEU A 298 4.58 2.08 2.38
N GLU A 299 5.50 2.75 3.10
CA GLU A 299 6.79 2.14 3.43
C GLU A 299 6.69 1.25 4.66
N LEU A 300 7.22 0.03 4.53
CA LEU A 300 7.48 -0.90 5.61
C LEU A 300 8.98 -0.87 5.95
N TYR A 301 9.29 -0.97 7.22
CA TYR A 301 10.66 -0.92 7.72
C TYR A 301 11.09 -2.29 8.23
N GLY A 302 12.37 -2.63 8.07
CA GLY A 302 12.98 -3.80 8.68
C GLY A 302 13.30 -3.60 10.16
N ASN A 303 13.98 -4.61 10.73
CA ASN A 303 14.50 -4.50 12.09
C ASN A 303 15.55 -3.40 12.19
N ASP A 304 15.57 -2.73 13.32
CA ASP A 304 16.68 -1.91 13.76
C ASP A 304 17.82 -2.82 14.21
N TYR A 305 18.95 -2.68 13.54
CA TYR A 305 20.17 -3.44 13.76
C TYR A 305 21.19 -2.71 14.64
N SER A 306 20.84 -1.55 15.18
CA SER A 306 21.65 -0.85 16.18
C SER A 306 21.57 -1.55 17.55
N HIS A 307 22.68 -1.53 18.29
CA HIS A 307 22.90 -2.33 19.50
C HIS A 307 21.98 -2.02 20.70
N ASP A 308 20.95 -1.16 20.57
CA ASP A 308 20.10 -0.75 21.67
C ASP A 308 18.67 -1.32 21.55
N PRO A 309 18.38 -2.49 22.16
CA PRO A 309 17.07 -3.14 22.08
C PRO A 309 15.98 -2.44 22.89
N LYS A 310 16.23 -1.25 23.49
CA LYS A 310 15.29 -0.56 24.40
C LYS A 310 14.88 0.84 23.94
N ILE A 311 15.00 1.13 22.65
CA ILE A 311 14.54 2.41 22.09
C ILE A 311 13.03 2.32 21.80
N SER A 312 12.31 3.40 22.12
CA SER A 312 10.89 3.50 21.83
C SER A 312 10.62 3.49 20.32
N TYR A 313 9.54 2.82 19.92
CA TYR A 313 9.16 2.71 18.51
C TYR A 313 9.15 4.06 17.80
N TYR A 314 8.45 5.06 18.36
CA TYR A 314 8.31 6.37 17.72
C TYR A 314 9.62 7.14 17.57
N LYS A 315 10.58 6.97 18.48
CA LYS A 315 11.87 7.65 18.36
C LYS A 315 12.64 7.09 17.17
N THR A 316 12.81 5.76 17.14
CA THR A 316 13.48 5.07 16.03
C THR A 316 12.75 5.30 14.71
N TYR A 317 11.42 5.23 14.72
CA TYR A 317 10.58 5.43 13.55
C TYR A 317 10.71 6.82 12.94
N VAL A 318 10.75 7.88 13.76
CA VAL A 318 11.02 9.24 13.29
C VAL A 318 12.43 9.33 12.73
N GLU A 319 13.44 8.80 13.42
CA GLU A 319 14.81 8.80 12.89
C GLU A 319 14.92 8.06 11.54
N MET A 320 14.13 7.00 11.35
CA MET A 320 14.01 6.23 10.11
C MET A 320 13.27 6.97 8.98
N GLY A 321 12.30 7.83 9.34
CA GLY A 321 11.47 8.58 8.40
C GLY A 321 12.03 9.93 7.96
N LYS A 322 13.16 10.39 8.51
CA LYS A 322 13.69 11.75 8.29
C LYS A 322 13.89 12.14 6.82
N ASP A 323 14.19 11.16 5.97
CA ASP A 323 14.50 11.30 4.55
C ASP A 323 13.38 10.77 3.65
N ILE A 324 12.19 10.47 4.20
CA ILE A 324 11.05 9.96 3.41
C ILE A 324 10.59 10.93 2.33
N LEU A 325 10.80 12.24 2.53
CA LEU A 325 10.50 13.26 1.52
C LEU A 325 11.38 13.12 0.28
N HIS A 326 12.57 12.53 0.38
CA HIS A 326 13.40 12.22 -0.79
C HIS A 326 12.95 10.94 -1.51
N ARG A 327 12.15 10.10 -0.84
CA ARG A 327 11.71 8.79 -1.33
C ARG A 327 10.36 8.89 -2.04
N THR A 328 10.16 9.90 -2.87
CA THR A 328 8.94 10.08 -3.67
C THR A 328 8.76 9.00 -4.74
N SER A 329 9.80 8.24 -5.09
CA SER A 329 9.71 7.15 -6.06
C SER A 329 10.50 5.93 -5.60
N MET A 330 10.53 4.89 -6.45
CA MET A 330 11.48 3.79 -6.29
C MET A 330 12.92 4.29 -6.35
N LEU A 331 13.79 3.66 -5.57
CA LEU A 331 15.24 3.84 -5.64
C LEU A 331 15.78 3.49 -7.04
N GLN A 332 16.28 4.50 -7.74
CA GLN A 332 16.82 4.39 -9.10
C GLN A 332 18.22 3.76 -9.12
N SER A 333 19.10 4.22 -8.24
CA SER A 333 20.48 3.74 -8.17
C SER A 333 21.08 3.90 -6.78
N ILE A 334 22.10 3.07 -6.51
CA ILE A 334 22.94 3.19 -5.32
C ILE A 334 24.38 3.39 -5.75
N GLU A 335 25.01 4.42 -5.20
CA GLU A 335 26.45 4.62 -5.27
C GLU A 335 27.04 4.35 -3.89
N SER A 336 28.02 3.45 -3.84
CA SER A 336 28.65 3.03 -2.59
C SER A 336 30.17 3.11 -2.67
N TYR A 337 30.77 3.46 -1.54
CA TYR A 337 32.20 3.53 -1.36
C TYR A 337 32.55 2.68 -0.14
N SER A 338 33.45 1.73 -0.34
CA SER A 338 33.94 0.84 0.71
C SER A 338 35.46 0.96 0.83
N HIS A 339 35.96 0.98 2.06
CA HIS A 339 37.39 0.95 2.34
C HIS A 339 37.71 -0.31 3.14
N ILE A 340 38.61 -1.15 2.60
CA ILE A 340 39.04 -2.42 3.19
C ILE A 340 37.86 -3.30 3.64
N ASP A 341 37.40 -3.21 4.89
CA ASP A 341 36.37 -4.04 5.51
C ASP A 341 35.07 -3.30 5.90
N ALA A 342 34.86 -2.07 5.43
CA ALA A 342 33.69 -1.26 5.81
C ALA A 342 33.09 -0.43 4.67
N VAL A 343 31.77 -0.24 4.71
CA VAL A 343 31.08 0.75 3.87
C VAL A 343 31.16 2.11 4.55
N ILE A 344 31.71 3.11 3.85
CA ILE A 344 32.01 4.44 4.39
C ILE A 344 31.11 5.54 3.82
N ARG A 345 30.55 5.34 2.63
CA ARG A 345 29.56 6.23 2.01
C ARG A 345 28.55 5.43 1.22
N LEU A 346 27.29 5.82 1.32
CA LEU A 346 26.20 5.28 0.53
C LEU A 346 25.30 6.43 0.10
N LYS A 347 25.12 6.60 -1.21
CA LYS A 347 24.24 7.59 -1.83
C LYS A 347 23.11 6.86 -2.54
N GLN A 348 21.89 7.29 -2.24
CA GLN A 348 20.63 6.77 -2.77
C GLN A 348 20.04 7.81 -3.71
N ASN A 349 19.68 7.40 -4.92
CA ASN A 349 19.09 8.28 -5.92
C ASN A 349 17.66 7.86 -6.23
N TYR A 350 16.74 8.80 -6.18
CA TYR A 350 15.32 8.68 -6.46
C TYR A 350 14.94 9.62 -7.62
N LEU A 351 13.76 9.42 -8.21
CA LEU A 351 13.24 10.27 -9.29
C LEU A 351 12.03 11.08 -8.80
N THR A 352 11.99 12.35 -9.17
CA THR A 352 10.79 13.17 -9.02
C THR A 352 9.79 12.89 -10.15
N PRO A 353 8.51 13.28 -10.02
CA PRO A 353 7.53 13.21 -11.12
C PRO A 353 7.97 13.94 -12.40
N GLU A 354 8.89 14.91 -12.28
CA GLU A 354 9.45 15.65 -13.43
C GLU A 354 10.73 15.02 -13.99
N LYS A 355 11.10 13.81 -13.52
CA LYS A 355 12.30 13.05 -13.90
C LYS A 355 13.62 13.70 -13.47
N GLU A 356 13.57 14.54 -12.44
CA GLU A 356 14.79 15.04 -11.81
C GLU A 356 15.29 14.03 -10.77
N VAL A 357 16.61 13.90 -10.65
CA VAL A 357 17.21 13.04 -9.63
C VAL A 357 17.16 13.77 -8.28
N ASP A 358 16.55 13.13 -7.29
CA ASP A 358 16.63 13.51 -5.88
C ASP A 358 17.56 12.52 -5.16
N SER A 359 18.57 13.03 -4.45
CA SER A 359 19.62 12.20 -3.85
C SER A 359 19.70 12.42 -2.35
N PHE A 360 19.84 11.31 -1.61
CA PHE A 360 20.20 11.36 -0.20
C PHE A 360 21.51 10.59 0.04
N GLN A 361 22.46 11.21 0.75
CA GLN A 361 23.80 10.65 0.97
C GLN A 361 24.12 10.49 2.46
N TYR A 362 24.61 9.32 2.80
CA TYR A 362 25.16 8.98 4.12
C TYR A 362 26.68 8.90 4.06
N GLU A 363 27.35 9.47 5.06
CA GLU A 363 28.81 9.48 5.17
C GLU A 363 29.27 9.13 6.59
N GLY A 364 30.24 8.23 6.71
CA GLY A 364 30.90 7.89 7.98
C GLY A 364 32.19 8.68 8.25
N CYS A 365 32.80 9.28 7.22
CA CYS A 365 34.08 10.01 7.30
C CYS A 365 34.02 11.31 6.49
N ASN A 366 34.93 12.27 6.78
CA ASN A 366 34.98 13.55 6.08
C ASN A 366 35.98 13.51 4.89
N GLY A 367 35.74 14.26 3.82
CA GLY A 367 36.69 14.44 2.71
C GLY A 367 36.38 13.63 1.43
N VAL A 368 37.34 13.60 0.51
CA VAL A 368 37.18 12.94 -0.81
C VAL A 368 37.40 11.43 -0.64
N ALA A 369 36.33 10.66 -0.81
CA ALA A 369 36.40 9.21 -1.07
C ALA A 369 36.83 8.97 -2.53
N GLY A 370 37.60 7.93 -2.78
CA GLY A 370 38.17 7.59 -4.09
C GLY A 370 39.70 7.63 -4.15
N ASP A 371 40.40 7.32 -3.06
CA ASP A 371 41.84 7.05 -3.15
C ASP A 371 42.10 5.64 -3.73
N SER A 372 43.38 5.27 -3.94
CA SER A 372 43.73 4.00 -4.59
C SER A 372 43.29 2.73 -3.85
N HIS A 373 42.82 2.84 -2.60
CA HIS A 373 42.40 1.71 -1.76
C HIS A 373 40.88 1.56 -1.65
N ASP A 374 40.12 2.51 -2.21
CA ASP A 374 38.66 2.50 -2.14
C ASP A 374 38.04 1.65 -3.24
N VAL A 375 37.03 0.85 -2.88
CA VAL A 375 36.18 0.13 -3.82
C VAL A 375 34.92 0.93 -4.06
N ILE A 376 34.75 1.42 -5.29
CA ILE A 376 33.55 2.10 -5.74
C ILE A 376 32.63 1.08 -6.40
N LYS A 377 31.39 1.01 -5.95
CA LYS A 377 30.35 0.22 -6.61
C LYS A 377 29.12 1.08 -6.83
N ASN A 378 28.75 1.21 -8.10
CA ASN A 378 27.53 1.88 -8.55
C ASN A 378 26.67 0.85 -9.28
N ASP A 379 25.38 0.86 -9.00
CA ASP A 379 24.42 0.09 -9.78
C ASP A 379 23.17 0.93 -10.03
N THR A 380 22.69 0.87 -11.26
CA THR A 380 21.47 1.56 -11.70
C THR A 380 20.41 0.50 -11.94
N PHE A 381 19.45 0.42 -11.04
CA PHE A 381 18.41 -0.60 -11.09
C PHE A 381 17.49 -0.39 -12.27
N PHE A 382 17.16 0.86 -12.60
CA PHE A 382 16.38 1.17 -13.80
C PHE A 382 16.74 2.56 -14.36
N THR A 383 16.50 2.73 -15.66
CA THR A 383 16.60 4.03 -16.33
C THR A 383 15.20 4.49 -16.71
N PRO A 384 14.78 5.72 -16.36
CA PRO A 384 13.47 6.22 -16.75
C PRO A 384 13.34 6.27 -18.26
N ASP A 385 12.17 5.88 -18.78
CA ASP A 385 11.87 6.02 -20.20
C ASP A 385 11.81 7.51 -20.56
N SER A 386 12.64 7.95 -21.51
CA SER A 386 12.61 9.32 -22.00
C SER A 386 11.22 9.73 -22.52
N GLN A 387 10.43 8.77 -23.03
CA GLN A 387 9.11 9.00 -23.62
C GLN A 387 7.95 8.89 -22.62
N LYS A 388 8.13 8.22 -21.47
CA LYS A 388 7.07 8.06 -20.46
C LYS A 388 7.39 8.85 -19.20
N ALA A 389 6.42 9.56 -18.66
CA ALA A 389 6.60 10.41 -17.48
C ALA A 389 6.72 9.63 -16.16
N TYR A 390 6.65 8.30 -16.19
CA TYR A 390 6.45 7.45 -15.03
C TYR A 390 7.08 6.07 -15.22
N LEU A 391 7.24 5.33 -14.11
CA LEU A 391 7.60 3.91 -14.14
C LEU A 391 6.34 3.12 -14.49
N SER A 392 6.27 2.51 -15.66
CA SER A 392 5.14 1.64 -15.96
C SER A 392 5.09 0.50 -14.94
N PRO A 393 3.91 0.04 -14.48
CA PRO A 393 3.80 -1.14 -13.61
C PRO A 393 4.54 -2.36 -14.17
N THR A 394 4.68 -2.45 -15.50
CA THR A 394 5.41 -3.52 -16.20
C THR A 394 6.93 -3.33 -16.27
N GLN A 395 7.46 -2.21 -15.77
CA GLN A 395 8.88 -1.82 -15.82
C GLN A 395 9.59 -1.91 -14.45
N ILE A 396 8.92 -2.41 -13.41
CA ILE A 396 9.44 -2.38 -12.04
C ILE A 396 10.42 -3.56 -11.84
N LEU A 397 11.66 -3.23 -11.46
CA LEU A 397 12.73 -4.15 -11.06
C LEU A 397 12.77 -4.19 -9.50
N PRO A 398 13.19 -5.29 -8.86
CA PRO A 398 12.26 -6.32 -8.45
C PRO A 398 12.00 -6.35 -6.95
N SER A 399 11.12 -7.24 -6.47
CA SER A 399 11.18 -7.64 -5.07
C SER A 399 12.59 -8.17 -4.75
N VAL A 400 13.24 -7.54 -3.76
CA VAL A 400 14.63 -7.77 -3.45
C VAL A 400 14.73 -8.51 -2.14
N ARG A 401 15.47 -9.61 -2.12
CA ARG A 401 15.93 -10.16 -0.84
C ARG A 401 17.09 -9.30 -0.34
N TYR A 402 16.85 -8.66 0.78
CA TYR A 402 17.86 -7.91 1.52
C TYR A 402 18.65 -8.87 2.42
N ILE A 403 19.98 -8.79 2.38
CA ILE A 403 20.87 -9.56 3.25
C ILE A 403 21.92 -8.63 3.83
N SER A 404 22.10 -8.65 5.15
CA SER A 404 23.12 -7.86 5.84
C SER A 404 23.77 -8.59 7.00
N ASP A 405 24.96 -8.11 7.38
CA ASP A 405 25.78 -8.69 8.43
C ASP A 405 25.75 -7.99 9.78
N THR A 406 24.67 -7.29 10.02
CA THR A 406 24.55 -6.31 11.10
C THR A 406 23.86 -6.81 12.38
N PRO A 407 24.15 -7.99 12.98
CA PRO A 407 23.90 -8.16 14.42
C PRO A 407 24.74 -7.22 15.29
N TRP A 408 25.76 -6.56 14.71
CA TRP A 408 26.78 -5.75 15.40
C TRP A 408 26.84 -4.30 14.90
N GLY A 409 25.75 -3.75 14.36
CA GLY A 409 25.61 -2.32 14.06
C GLY A 409 26.68 -1.67 13.16
N GLY A 410 27.45 -2.41 12.36
CA GLY A 410 28.36 -1.86 11.36
C GLY A 410 28.10 -2.49 10.01
N LEU A 411 27.79 -1.67 9.00
CA LEU A 411 27.50 -2.11 7.64
C LEU A 411 28.83 -2.47 6.94
N LYS A 412 29.21 -3.74 7.05
CA LYS A 412 30.40 -4.29 6.39
C LYS A 412 30.04 -5.07 5.14
N TYR A 413 28.83 -5.60 5.09
CA TYR A 413 28.33 -6.39 3.97
C TYR A 413 26.83 -6.16 3.77
N MET A 414 26.45 -5.90 2.52
CA MET A 414 25.06 -5.79 2.09
C MET A 414 24.89 -6.49 0.76
N VAL A 415 23.81 -7.25 0.60
CA VAL A 415 23.41 -7.80 -0.70
C VAL A 415 21.95 -7.51 -0.97
N LEU A 416 21.72 -7.02 -2.18
CA LEU A 416 20.41 -6.94 -2.79
C LEU A 416 20.36 -8.01 -3.88
N ASP A 417 19.60 -9.07 -3.66
CA ASP A 417 19.30 -10.05 -4.71
C ASP A 417 18.06 -9.63 -5.46
N ASP A 418 18.19 -9.47 -6.78
CA ASP A 418 17.09 -9.16 -7.68
C ASP A 418 16.30 -10.44 -8.06
N VAL A 419 15.10 -10.30 -8.61
CA VAL A 419 14.27 -11.44 -9.10
C VAL A 419 14.91 -12.27 -10.22
N ASN A 420 15.93 -11.76 -10.89
CA ASN A 420 16.67 -12.51 -11.90
C ASN A 420 17.83 -13.29 -11.27
N ASN A 421 17.90 -13.32 -9.93
CA ASN A 421 18.99 -13.87 -9.13
C ASN A 421 20.35 -13.20 -9.44
N ASN A 422 20.34 -11.96 -9.93
CA ASN A 422 21.53 -11.11 -9.92
C ASN A 422 21.69 -10.51 -8.53
N SER A 423 22.93 -10.20 -8.16
CA SER A 423 23.25 -9.70 -6.83
C SER A 423 24.04 -8.40 -6.89
N PHE A 424 23.49 -7.36 -6.27
CA PHE A 424 24.24 -6.16 -5.95
C PHE A 424 24.83 -6.30 -4.54
N THR A 425 26.10 -6.69 -4.47
CA THR A 425 26.86 -6.84 -3.22
C THR A 425 27.74 -5.63 -2.91
N ILE A 426 27.63 -5.05 -1.72
CA ILE A 426 28.56 -4.04 -1.19
C ILE A 426 29.39 -4.67 -0.06
N GLY A 427 30.68 -4.30 0.00
CA GLY A 427 31.57 -4.63 1.12
C GLY A 427 32.23 -6.02 1.05
N GLN A 428 33.01 -6.36 2.07
CA GLN A 428 33.77 -7.61 2.14
C GLN A 428 33.12 -8.57 3.15
N GLY A 429 32.42 -9.58 2.64
CA GLY A 429 31.74 -10.58 3.47
C GLY A 429 31.19 -11.74 2.63
N ASN A 430 30.60 -12.71 3.32
CA ASN A 430 29.90 -13.85 2.71
C ASN A 430 28.44 -13.89 3.20
N ARG A 431 27.62 -14.74 2.57
CA ARG A 431 26.19 -14.88 2.91
C ARG A 431 25.93 -15.71 4.17
N ASP A 432 26.95 -16.39 4.70
CA ASP A 432 26.79 -17.34 5.80
C ASP A 432 26.50 -16.59 7.12
N ASN A 433 25.50 -17.08 7.88
CA ASN A 433 25.09 -16.52 9.18
C ASN A 433 24.63 -15.04 9.13
N LYS A 434 24.09 -14.58 8.01
CA LYS A 434 23.60 -13.21 7.82
C LYS A 434 22.09 -13.08 8.08
N SER A 435 21.66 -11.89 8.48
CA SER A 435 20.24 -11.55 8.58
C SER A 435 19.69 -11.32 7.19
N TYR A 436 18.50 -11.83 6.90
CA TYR A 436 17.82 -11.57 5.65
C TYR A 436 16.39 -11.12 5.90
N LEU A 437 15.90 -10.27 5.01
CA LEU A 437 14.53 -9.81 5.02
C LEU A 437 14.01 -9.83 3.58
N ASN A 438 12.85 -10.46 3.43
CA ASN A 438 12.06 -10.41 2.22
C ASN A 438 10.60 -10.26 2.62
N ILE A 439 9.91 -9.31 1.99
CA ILE A 439 8.48 -9.10 2.16
C ILE A 439 7.87 -9.34 0.77
N PRO A 440 7.17 -10.47 0.54
CA PRO A 440 6.59 -10.79 -0.77
C PRO A 440 5.74 -9.64 -1.30
N GLY A 441 5.94 -9.25 -2.56
CA GLY A 441 5.21 -8.11 -3.15
C GLY A 441 5.72 -6.73 -2.78
N TYR A 442 6.78 -6.64 -1.99
CA TYR A 442 7.43 -5.36 -1.71
C TYR A 442 8.80 -5.35 -2.37
N CYS A 443 9.19 -4.16 -2.81
CA CYS A 443 10.49 -3.89 -3.39
C CYS A 443 11.33 -3.10 -2.39
N PHE A 444 12.64 -3.29 -2.44
CA PHE A 444 13.57 -2.48 -1.66
C PHE A 444 13.51 -1.03 -2.14
N ASN A 445 13.21 -0.11 -1.22
CA ASN A 445 13.11 1.33 -1.50
C ASN A 445 14.25 2.14 -0.89
N GLY A 446 15.22 1.47 -0.28
CA GLY A 446 16.38 2.10 0.33
C GLY A 446 16.74 1.50 1.67
N VAL A 447 17.76 2.08 2.27
CA VAL A 447 18.25 1.74 3.61
C VAL A 447 18.43 3.03 4.39
N ASN A 448 17.97 3.06 5.63
CA ASN A 448 18.33 4.14 6.55
C ASN A 448 19.57 3.73 7.34
N LEU A 449 20.50 4.67 7.49
CA LEU A 449 21.75 4.47 8.21
C LEU A 449 21.84 5.48 9.37
N TYR A 450 22.24 4.98 10.54
CA TYR A 450 22.65 5.82 11.63
C TYR A 450 23.96 6.53 11.26
N LEU A 451 24.00 7.84 11.52
CA LEU A 451 25.22 8.63 11.47
C LEU A 451 26.04 8.32 12.73
N SER A 452 26.57 7.11 12.83
CA SER A 452 27.41 6.72 13.96
C SER A 452 28.79 7.33 13.78
N ARG A 453 29.01 8.45 14.46
CA ARG A 453 30.33 9.07 14.65
C ARG A 453 30.96 9.55 13.34
N HIS A 454 30.67 10.79 12.96
CA HIS A 454 31.72 11.59 12.31
C HIS A 454 32.90 11.61 13.29
N ASN A 455 33.89 10.73 13.10
CA ASN A 455 35.08 10.65 13.96
C ASN A 455 35.91 11.95 13.92
N GLY A 456 35.49 12.96 13.15
CA GLY A 456 36.27 14.13 12.74
C GLY A 456 37.42 13.78 11.79
N LYS A 457 37.56 12.49 11.42
CA LYS A 457 38.67 11.96 10.64
C LYS A 457 38.36 11.96 9.15
N SER A 458 39.41 12.12 8.34
CA SER A 458 39.31 12.07 6.89
C SER A 458 39.15 10.63 6.39
N CYS A 459 38.46 10.43 5.27
CA CYS A 459 38.35 9.13 4.59
C CYS A 459 39.71 8.55 4.15
N GLN A 460 40.75 9.39 3.99
CA GLN A 460 42.12 8.99 3.63
C GLN A 460 42.96 8.39 4.77
N ALA A 461 42.54 8.62 6.03
CA ALA A 461 43.16 7.94 7.16
C ALA A 461 42.37 6.65 7.34
N ASP A 462 43.04 5.50 7.55
CA ASP A 462 42.40 4.25 8.02
C ASP A 462 41.56 4.56 9.27
N SER A 463 40.29 4.92 9.04
CA SER A 463 39.57 5.81 9.95
C SER A 463 38.80 5.02 10.99
N GLY A 464 38.70 3.69 10.82
CA GLY A 464 37.74 2.85 11.52
C GLY A 464 36.34 3.46 11.50
N ALA A 465 36.00 4.20 10.44
CA ALA A 465 34.68 4.78 10.26
C ALA A 465 33.87 3.84 9.39
N TRP A 466 32.64 3.54 9.80
CA TRP A 466 31.73 2.71 9.04
C TRP A 466 30.32 3.25 9.20
N LEU A 467 29.48 3.04 8.21
CA LEU A 467 28.05 3.31 8.33
C LEU A 467 27.43 2.27 9.26
N THR A 468 26.51 2.70 10.12
CA THR A 468 25.70 1.78 10.92
C THR A 468 24.34 1.65 10.27
N GLU A 469 23.96 0.43 9.91
CA GLU A 469 22.61 0.19 9.41
C GLU A 469 21.57 0.45 10.51
N SER A 470 20.56 1.24 10.18
CA SER A 470 19.35 1.38 10.99
C SER A 470 18.36 0.32 10.54
N ALA A 471 17.68 0.51 9.41
CA ALA A 471 16.78 -0.49 8.84
C ALA A 471 16.74 -0.41 7.31
N PRO A 472 16.55 -1.56 6.62
CA PRO A 472 16.11 -1.58 5.24
C PRO A 472 14.65 -1.12 5.12
N ILE A 473 14.33 -0.49 4.01
CA ILE A 473 13.02 0.12 3.71
C ILE A 473 12.43 -0.60 2.51
N PHE A 474 11.17 -0.98 2.61
CA PHE A 474 10.43 -1.67 1.57
C PHE A 474 9.15 -0.92 1.27
N ARG A 475 8.66 -1.00 0.03
CA ARG A 475 7.33 -0.49 -0.33
C ARG A 475 6.70 -1.42 -1.33
N PHE A 476 5.37 -1.51 -1.28
CA PHE A 476 4.60 -2.41 -2.12
C PHE A 476 4.78 -2.02 -3.60
N TYR A 477 4.95 -3.02 -4.46
CA TYR A 477 5.36 -2.78 -5.86
C TYR A 477 4.35 -1.92 -6.64
N ASP A 478 3.07 -1.97 -6.26
CA ASP A 478 2.05 -1.16 -6.92
C ASP A 478 2.29 0.32 -6.64
N GLY A 479 2.66 0.70 -5.42
CA GLY A 479 2.87 2.09 -4.96
C GLY A 479 4.03 2.87 -5.58
N TYR A 480 4.58 2.42 -6.70
CA TYR A 480 5.70 3.07 -7.41
C TYR A 480 5.34 3.56 -8.82
N ALA A 481 4.30 3.00 -9.44
CA ALA A 481 4.08 3.25 -10.86
C ALA A 481 3.51 4.64 -11.21
N SER A 482 2.50 5.24 -10.60
CA SER A 482 1.68 6.33 -11.20
C SER A 482 1.06 5.98 -12.56
N LEU A 483 -0.21 6.33 -12.71
CA LEU A 483 -0.93 6.23 -13.99
C LEU A 483 -0.91 7.61 -14.66
N PRO A 484 -0.55 7.70 -15.94
CA PRO A 484 -0.67 8.94 -16.67
C PRO A 484 -2.16 9.25 -16.84
N LEU A 485 -2.48 10.53 -16.90
CA LEU A 485 -3.79 11.00 -17.29
C LEU A 485 -4.11 10.47 -18.69
N ASP A 486 -5.09 9.58 -18.75
CA ASP A 486 -5.67 9.10 -19.99
C ASP A 486 -6.61 10.15 -20.58
N THR A 487 -6.43 10.38 -21.87
CA THR A 487 -7.16 11.39 -22.62
C THR A 487 -7.85 10.79 -23.83
N LYS A 488 -9.03 11.32 -24.15
CA LYS A 488 -9.75 11.02 -25.39
C LYS A 488 -10.10 12.34 -26.07
N ASN A 489 -9.60 12.54 -27.29
CA ASN A 489 -9.73 13.81 -28.01
C ASN A 489 -9.22 15.01 -27.18
N HIS A 490 -8.02 14.87 -26.58
CA HIS A 490 -7.38 15.87 -25.72
C HIS A 490 -8.17 16.21 -24.44
N LEU A 491 -9.17 15.43 -24.03
CA LEU A 491 -9.88 15.65 -22.77
C LEU A 491 -9.65 14.48 -21.82
N PRO A 492 -9.54 14.71 -20.50
CA PRO A 492 -9.56 13.65 -19.51
C PRO A 492 -10.69 12.64 -19.77
N THR A 493 -10.36 11.35 -19.74
CA THR A 493 -11.36 10.29 -19.89
C THR A 493 -12.29 10.29 -18.68
N ALA A 494 -13.60 10.45 -18.91
CA ALA A 494 -14.62 10.41 -17.87
C ALA A 494 -14.69 9.04 -17.18
N LYS A 495 -15.15 9.03 -15.93
CA LYS A 495 -15.23 7.85 -15.05
C LYS A 495 -13.86 7.19 -14.84
N LYS A 496 -12.83 8.01 -14.68
CA LYS A 496 -11.51 7.58 -14.21
C LYS A 496 -11.15 8.30 -12.92
N SER A 497 -10.33 7.64 -12.13
CA SER A 497 -9.74 8.23 -10.94
C SER A 497 -8.23 8.04 -10.92
N TYR A 498 -7.55 8.98 -10.24
CA TYR A 498 -6.10 9.01 -10.11
C TYR A 498 -5.77 9.36 -8.66
N GLU A 499 -5.17 8.42 -7.93
CA GLU A 499 -4.68 8.64 -6.57
C GLU A 499 -3.34 9.38 -6.63
N LEU A 500 -3.20 10.46 -5.86
CA LEU A 500 -2.02 11.32 -5.81
C LEU A 500 -1.60 11.49 -4.34
N ASP A 501 -0.46 10.90 -3.98
CA ASP A 501 0.14 10.95 -2.65
C ASP A 501 1.63 11.30 -2.74
N LEU A 502 2.38 11.18 -1.64
CA LEU A 502 3.84 11.41 -1.61
C LEU A 502 4.58 10.72 -2.76
N ASN A 503 4.07 9.57 -3.18
CA ASN A 503 4.66 8.69 -4.16
C ASN A 503 4.05 8.85 -5.56
N HIS A 504 2.87 9.45 -5.64
CA HIS A 504 2.10 9.63 -6.86
C HIS A 504 1.92 11.13 -7.14
N GLY A 505 2.91 11.73 -7.77
CA GLY A 505 2.81 13.09 -8.28
C GLY A 505 3.10 14.19 -7.28
N PHE A 506 3.38 13.91 -6.00
CA PHE A 506 3.77 14.96 -5.06
C PHE A 506 5.11 15.60 -5.43
N MET A 507 5.10 16.94 -5.49
CA MET A 507 6.26 17.75 -5.85
C MET A 507 6.90 18.30 -4.58
N THR A 508 7.82 17.53 -3.99
CA THR A 508 8.46 17.86 -2.71
C THR A 508 9.18 19.21 -2.71
N GLN A 509 9.93 19.51 -3.76
CA GLN A 509 10.71 20.75 -3.87
C GLN A 509 9.82 22.01 -3.87
N LEU A 510 8.66 21.96 -4.54
CA LEU A 510 7.70 23.06 -4.59
C LEU A 510 6.91 23.20 -3.29
N SER A 511 6.48 22.06 -2.73
CA SER A 511 5.63 22.02 -1.54
C SER A 511 6.37 22.43 -0.26
N LYS A 512 7.70 22.25 -0.21
CA LYS A 512 8.51 22.53 0.99
C LYS A 512 7.91 21.91 2.25
N ALA A 513 7.46 20.65 2.12
CA ALA A 513 6.90 19.89 3.22
C ALA A 513 7.89 19.85 4.40
N GLN A 514 7.37 19.95 5.62
CA GLN A 514 8.20 19.99 6.82
C GLN A 514 8.76 18.61 7.16
N TYR A 515 7.94 17.58 6.99
CA TYR A 515 8.25 16.23 7.41
C TYR A 515 7.29 15.21 6.76
N GLY A 516 7.65 13.92 6.70
CA GLY A 516 6.71 12.85 6.34
C GLY A 516 6.90 11.58 7.17
N TYR A 517 5.92 10.69 7.21
CA TYR A 517 6.00 9.40 7.91
C TYR A 517 5.07 8.37 7.28
N SER A 518 5.31 7.08 7.45
CA SER A 518 4.40 6.04 6.97
C SER A 518 3.33 5.75 8.04
N ASP A 519 2.08 5.60 7.67
CA ASP A 519 1.00 5.29 8.61
C ASP A 519 0.31 3.99 8.20
N MET A 520 0.55 2.92 8.97
CA MET A 520 0.00 1.59 8.70
C MET A 520 -1.53 1.56 8.79
N LEU A 521 -2.15 2.43 9.60
CA LEU A 521 -3.60 2.51 9.72
C LEU A 521 -4.23 3.24 8.54
N VAL A 522 -3.53 4.23 7.97
CA VAL A 522 -3.94 4.88 6.72
C VAL A 522 -3.60 4.03 5.50
N GLY A 523 -2.54 3.22 5.60
CA GLY A 523 -1.98 2.44 4.50
C GLY A 523 -1.25 3.31 3.48
N LYS A 524 -0.66 4.43 3.93
CA LYS A 524 -0.03 5.46 3.09
C LYS A 524 1.11 6.16 3.80
N ASN A 525 1.95 6.84 3.03
CA ASN A 525 2.86 7.85 3.56
C ASN A 525 2.09 9.17 3.76
N CYS A 526 2.17 9.72 4.96
CA CYS A 526 1.57 11.00 5.33
C CYS A 526 2.63 12.10 5.38
N ILE A 527 2.24 13.32 5.04
CA ILE A 527 3.12 14.48 4.93
C ILE A 527 2.60 15.59 5.83
N LEU A 528 3.49 16.18 6.62
CA LEU A 528 3.25 17.42 7.35
C LEU A 528 3.62 18.61 6.48
N LEU A 529 2.60 19.35 6.07
CA LEU A 529 2.72 20.53 5.23
C LEU A 529 2.84 21.77 6.11
N ASN A 530 3.70 22.71 5.70
CA ASN A 530 3.60 24.06 6.22
C ASN A 530 2.32 24.70 5.67
N HIS A 531 2.27 25.07 4.39
CA HIS A 531 1.06 25.62 3.76
C HIS A 531 0.76 25.01 2.40
N ASP A 532 1.80 24.73 1.61
CA ASP A 532 1.66 24.36 0.22
C ASP A 532 1.79 22.85 -0.01
N ALA A 533 0.90 22.31 -0.84
CA ALA A 533 1.07 21.00 -1.47
C ALA A 533 0.88 21.13 -2.99
N TYR A 534 1.84 20.61 -3.74
CA TYR A 534 1.81 20.55 -5.19
C TYR A 534 1.77 19.10 -5.64
N PHE A 535 0.81 18.79 -6.49
CA PHE A 535 0.69 17.50 -7.15
C PHE A 535 0.74 17.65 -8.67
N CYS A 536 1.35 16.69 -9.33
CA CYS A 536 1.42 16.55 -10.78
C CYS A 536 0.78 15.23 -11.20
N LEU A 537 -0.21 15.31 -12.08
CA LEU A 537 -0.73 14.17 -12.82
C LEU A 537 -0.21 14.28 -14.26
N PRO A 538 0.82 13.50 -14.63
CA PRO A 538 1.44 13.64 -15.94
C PRO A 538 0.52 13.13 -17.05
N SER A 539 0.68 13.65 -18.27
CA SER A 539 0.00 13.12 -19.45
C SER A 539 0.95 12.89 -20.62
N GLU A 540 0.76 11.78 -21.34
CA GLU A 540 1.56 11.48 -22.53
C GLU A 540 1.08 12.30 -23.74
N GLU A 541 -0.22 12.54 -23.81
CA GLU A 541 -0.88 13.33 -24.84
C GLU A 541 -1.11 14.78 -24.38
N PRO A 542 -1.32 15.71 -25.32
CA PRO A 542 -1.76 17.04 -24.95
C PRO A 542 -3.19 17.05 -24.41
N ILE A 543 -3.41 17.86 -23.38
CA ILE A 543 -4.66 18.04 -22.64
C ILE A 543 -5.23 19.42 -23.00
N GLY A 544 -6.56 19.46 -23.14
CA GLY A 544 -7.35 20.65 -23.34
C GLY A 544 -8.06 20.67 -24.68
N LYS A 545 -9.35 21.03 -24.64
CA LYS A 545 -10.10 21.51 -25.80
C LYS A 545 -10.81 22.79 -25.42
N VAL A 546 -10.62 23.84 -26.22
CA VAL A 546 -11.07 25.20 -25.87
C VAL A 546 -12.58 25.24 -25.66
N GLY A 547 -13.00 25.80 -24.52
CA GLY A 547 -14.39 26.20 -24.26
C GLY A 547 -15.33 25.14 -23.67
N LEU A 548 -14.83 23.97 -23.28
CA LEU A 548 -15.62 22.96 -22.56
C LEU A 548 -15.34 23.01 -21.06
N SER A 549 -16.38 23.27 -20.26
CA SER A 549 -16.32 23.15 -18.81
C SER A 549 -16.34 21.68 -18.41
N GLN A 550 -15.40 21.27 -17.57
CA GLN A 550 -15.33 19.95 -16.96
C GLN A 550 -15.46 20.06 -15.45
N LYS A 551 -16.13 19.10 -14.83
CA LYS A 551 -16.18 18.95 -13.38
C LYS A 551 -15.11 17.94 -12.98
N ILE A 552 -14.21 18.35 -12.09
CA ILE A 552 -13.25 17.47 -11.44
C ILE A 552 -13.67 17.35 -9.98
N THR A 553 -13.80 16.13 -9.49
CA THR A 553 -14.03 15.88 -8.06
C THR A 553 -12.71 15.46 -7.42
N LEU A 554 -12.30 16.16 -6.38
CA LEU A 554 -11.13 15.85 -5.57
C LEU A 554 -11.59 15.24 -4.24
N LEU A 555 -11.01 14.11 -3.88
CA LEU A 555 -11.15 13.51 -2.56
C LEU A 555 -9.87 13.74 -1.79
N LEU A 556 -9.92 14.68 -0.86
CA LEU A 556 -8.75 15.10 -0.09
C LEU A 556 -8.76 14.42 1.27
N GLN A 557 -7.76 13.57 1.54
CA GLN A 557 -7.61 12.92 2.84
C GLN A 557 -6.57 13.66 3.70
N CYS A 558 -7.05 14.47 4.63
CA CYS A 558 -6.17 15.24 5.52
C CYS A 558 -6.67 15.23 6.97
N ALA A 559 -5.77 15.47 7.91
CA ALA A 559 -6.09 15.62 9.32
C ALA A 559 -6.00 17.09 9.74
N ILE A 560 -7.13 17.59 10.27
CA ILE A 560 -7.30 18.96 10.77
C ILE A 560 -7.70 18.91 12.24
N THR A 561 -7.20 19.85 13.04
CA THR A 561 -7.52 19.98 14.47
C THR A 561 -8.56 21.07 14.74
N GLN A 562 -8.72 21.98 13.79
CA GLN A 562 -9.62 23.12 13.84
C GLN A 562 -10.12 23.43 12.43
N GLU A 563 -11.21 24.20 12.34
CA GLU A 563 -11.69 24.73 11.06
C GLU A 563 -10.57 25.50 10.37
N GLN A 564 -10.35 25.23 9.09
CA GLN A 564 -9.38 25.96 8.28
C GLN A 564 -9.87 26.12 6.84
N SER A 565 -9.40 27.19 6.19
CA SER A 565 -9.63 27.39 4.76
C SER A 565 -8.59 26.64 3.93
N LEU A 566 -8.99 26.21 2.75
CA LEU A 566 -8.18 25.59 1.72
C LEU A 566 -8.46 26.31 0.39
N ALA A 567 -7.42 26.84 -0.26
CA ALA A 567 -7.50 27.26 -1.65
C ALA A 567 -6.93 26.17 -2.55
N ILE A 568 -7.62 25.85 -3.65
CA ILE A 568 -7.17 24.90 -4.66
C ILE A 568 -7.08 25.61 -6.00
N VAL A 569 -5.96 25.41 -6.70
CA VAL A 569 -5.76 25.89 -8.07
C VAL A 569 -5.31 24.72 -8.95
N ALA A 570 -6.06 24.46 -10.01
CA ALA A 570 -5.71 23.51 -11.07
C ALA A 570 -5.10 24.24 -12.27
N ARG A 571 -3.98 23.72 -12.77
CA ARG A 571 -3.19 24.33 -13.87
C ARG A 571 -2.73 23.29 -14.87
N THR A 572 -2.45 23.72 -16.09
CA THR A 572 -1.81 22.92 -17.14
C THR A 572 -0.48 23.53 -17.58
N GLY A 573 0.42 22.69 -18.10
CA GLY A 573 1.73 23.12 -18.63
C GLY A 573 2.84 23.20 -17.57
N ASP A 574 2.67 24.05 -16.56
CA ASP A 574 3.68 24.28 -15.50
C ASP A 574 3.01 24.45 -14.13
N ALA A 575 3.63 23.93 -13.07
CA ALA A 575 3.09 23.95 -11.72
C ALA A 575 2.86 25.37 -11.14
N THR A 576 3.67 26.35 -11.56
CA THR A 576 3.69 27.71 -10.98
C THR A 576 3.32 28.81 -11.97
N GLN A 577 3.77 28.68 -13.23
CA GLN A 577 3.53 29.65 -14.32
C GLN A 577 2.52 29.15 -15.35
N GLY A 578 1.98 27.94 -15.16
CA GLY A 578 1.03 27.32 -16.08
C GLY A 578 -0.32 28.03 -16.11
N THR A 579 -1.09 27.67 -17.14
CA THR A 579 -2.43 28.22 -17.38
C THR A 579 -3.39 27.72 -16.31
N ILE A 580 -4.02 28.63 -15.56
CA ILE A 580 -5.06 28.28 -14.60
C ILE A 580 -6.29 27.82 -15.36
N ILE A 581 -6.74 26.60 -15.08
CA ILE A 581 -7.96 26.04 -15.65
C ILE A 581 -9.11 26.03 -14.65
N GLY A 582 -8.84 26.06 -13.35
CA GLY A 582 -9.86 26.12 -12.31
C GLY A 582 -9.28 26.55 -10.96
N SER A 583 -10.09 27.21 -10.14
CA SER A 583 -9.73 27.57 -8.78
C SER A 583 -10.95 27.69 -7.88
N ALA A 584 -10.83 27.28 -6.62
CA ALA A 584 -11.88 27.46 -5.63
C ALA A 584 -11.32 27.49 -4.21
N GLU A 585 -12.07 28.10 -3.29
CA GLU A 585 -11.80 28.10 -1.85
C GLU A 585 -12.85 27.27 -1.12
N PHE A 586 -12.40 26.51 -0.14
CA PHE A 586 -13.21 25.59 0.64
C PHE A 586 -12.90 25.75 2.13
N LYS A 587 -13.90 25.43 2.97
CA LYS A 587 -13.72 25.32 4.41
C LYS A 587 -13.64 23.86 4.79
N LEU A 588 -12.55 23.46 5.41
CA LEU A 588 -12.38 22.14 6.01
C LEU A 588 -12.81 22.22 7.47
N THR A 589 -13.81 21.41 7.84
CA THR A 589 -14.33 21.32 9.22
C THR A 589 -14.48 19.85 9.64
N THR A 590 -14.83 19.59 10.89
CA THR A 590 -15.02 18.22 11.41
C THR A 590 -16.46 17.68 11.28
N ASP A 591 -17.42 18.56 10.99
CA ASP A 591 -18.87 18.30 11.09
C ASP A 591 -19.65 18.62 9.78
N GLN A 592 -19.00 18.59 8.62
CA GLN A 592 -19.64 18.84 7.33
C GLN A 592 -20.18 17.57 6.64
N ASP A 593 -21.22 17.75 5.81
CA ASP A 593 -21.84 16.72 4.97
C ASP A 593 -20.93 16.19 3.84
N ASN A 594 -19.84 16.89 3.52
CA ASN A 594 -18.89 16.48 2.47
C ASN A 594 -17.78 15.53 2.98
N ILE A 595 -17.81 15.15 4.26
CA ILE A 595 -16.91 14.14 4.82
C ILE A 595 -17.49 12.75 4.52
N ILE A 596 -16.81 12.00 3.67
CA ILE A 596 -17.27 10.67 3.23
C ILE A 596 -16.61 9.52 3.99
N TYR A 597 -15.47 9.79 4.64
CA TYR A 597 -14.70 8.78 5.37
C TYR A 597 -13.86 9.38 6.48
N LYS A 598 -13.74 8.62 7.58
CA LYS A 598 -12.96 8.96 8.75
C LYS A 598 -12.04 7.80 9.11
N ILE A 599 -10.78 8.10 9.36
CA ILE A 599 -9.83 7.10 9.85
C ILE A 599 -8.96 7.69 10.94
N THR A 600 -8.75 6.94 12.01
CA THR A 600 -7.86 7.38 13.09
C THR A 600 -6.43 6.97 12.73
N PRO A 601 -5.47 7.91 12.71
CA PRO A 601 -4.06 7.57 12.52
C PRO A 601 -3.51 6.81 13.72
N LEU A 602 -2.28 6.31 13.60
CA LEU A 602 -1.59 5.64 14.70
C LEU A 602 -1.50 6.55 15.95
N LEU A 603 -2.08 6.09 17.07
CA LEU A 603 -2.07 6.81 18.34
C LEU A 603 -0.64 7.02 18.88
N ASN A 604 -0.40 8.24 19.30
CA ASN A 604 0.82 8.84 19.84
C ASN A 604 1.93 9.09 18.81
N HIS A 605 1.57 9.27 17.53
CA HIS A 605 2.55 9.66 16.54
C HIS A 605 3.08 11.08 16.82
N PRO A 606 4.40 11.28 17.04
CA PRO A 606 4.96 12.56 17.49
C PRO A 606 4.81 13.70 16.49
N ILE A 607 4.70 13.37 15.19
CA ILE A 607 4.47 14.34 14.10
C ILE A 607 2.99 14.70 13.99
N SER A 608 2.11 13.71 14.22
CA SER A 608 0.68 13.96 14.09
C SER A 608 0.09 14.58 15.34
N ASP A 609 0.82 14.65 16.46
CA ASP A 609 0.35 15.15 17.75
C ASP A 609 -1.06 14.63 18.10
N ASN A 610 -1.33 13.37 17.76
CA ASN A 610 -2.64 12.75 17.94
C ASN A 610 -3.81 13.48 17.27
N LYS A 611 -3.63 14.07 16.08
CA LYS A 611 -4.76 14.54 15.27
C LYS A 611 -5.81 13.44 15.21
N SER A 612 -6.96 13.71 15.81
CA SER A 612 -7.88 12.66 16.26
C SER A 612 -8.44 11.82 15.11
N TYR A 613 -8.53 12.40 13.89
CA TYR A 613 -8.96 11.70 12.68
C TYR A 613 -8.36 12.34 11.42
N PHE A 614 -8.01 11.52 10.44
CA PHE A 614 -7.98 11.88 9.03
C PHE A 614 -9.41 11.85 8.49
N TYR A 615 -9.78 12.92 7.78
CA TYR A 615 -11.06 13.06 7.12
C TYR A 615 -10.83 13.06 5.62
N THR A 616 -11.71 12.38 4.89
CA THR A 616 -11.75 12.43 3.42
C THR A 616 -12.85 13.40 3.00
N TYR A 617 -12.45 14.54 2.44
CA TYR A 617 -13.34 15.61 1.98
C TYR A 617 -13.60 15.47 0.48
N GLN A 618 -14.87 15.50 0.09
CA GLN A 618 -15.25 15.64 -1.31
C GLN A 618 -15.28 17.12 -1.72
N ILE A 619 -14.57 17.46 -2.78
CA ILE A 619 -14.40 18.81 -3.28
C ILE A 619 -14.67 18.83 -4.79
N ASP A 620 -15.56 19.70 -5.24
CA ASP A 620 -15.90 19.80 -6.66
C ASP A 620 -15.30 21.07 -7.28
N LEU A 621 -14.48 20.91 -8.32
CA LEU A 621 -13.82 21.99 -9.04
C LEU A 621 -14.32 22.06 -10.49
N SER A 622 -14.77 23.24 -10.91
CA SER A 622 -15.08 23.50 -12.32
C SER A 622 -13.83 23.97 -13.05
N CYS A 623 -13.47 23.27 -14.13
CA CYS A 623 -12.28 23.55 -14.92
C CYS A 623 -12.64 23.89 -16.37
N ILE A 624 -11.99 24.90 -16.94
CA ILE A 624 -12.12 25.31 -18.34
C ILE A 624 -10.73 25.32 -18.97
N PHE A 625 -10.52 24.46 -19.97
CA PHE A 625 -9.29 24.44 -20.74
C PHE A 625 -9.32 25.58 -21.76
N SER A 626 -8.35 26.50 -21.66
CA SER A 626 -8.28 27.73 -22.46
C SER A 626 -7.19 27.73 -23.52
N GLN A 627 -6.27 26.76 -23.46
CA GLN A 627 -5.22 26.53 -24.44
C GLN A 627 -5.27 25.07 -24.92
N GLU A 628 -4.96 24.86 -26.19
CA GLU A 628 -4.73 23.53 -26.74
C GLU A 628 -3.26 23.15 -26.50
N ASP A 629 -2.98 21.86 -26.59
CA ASP A 629 -1.64 21.30 -26.61
C ASP A 629 -0.77 21.40 -25.33
N GLN A 630 -1.35 21.65 -24.15
CA GLN A 630 -0.58 21.64 -22.89
C GLN A 630 -0.47 20.23 -22.31
N LYS A 631 0.68 19.87 -21.73
CA LYS A 631 0.88 18.59 -21.03
C LYS A 631 0.80 18.78 -19.52
N ASN A 632 0.51 17.68 -18.84
CA ASN A 632 0.40 17.55 -17.38
C ASN A 632 -0.71 18.40 -16.75
N LEU A 633 -1.30 17.86 -15.69
CA LEU A 633 -2.27 18.55 -14.86
C LEU A 633 -1.68 18.72 -13.47
N TYR A 634 -1.57 19.97 -13.04
CA TYR A 634 -1.01 20.33 -11.74
C TYR A 634 -2.11 20.81 -10.80
N PHE A 635 -2.01 20.42 -9.53
CA PHE A 635 -2.86 20.89 -8.46
C PHE A 635 -2.01 21.54 -7.39
N HIS A 636 -2.32 22.79 -7.08
CA HIS A 636 -1.77 23.52 -5.94
C HIS A 636 -2.84 23.65 -4.86
N LEU A 637 -2.54 23.11 -3.69
CA LEU A 637 -3.36 23.20 -2.50
C LEU A 637 -2.66 24.11 -1.50
N TYR A 638 -3.32 25.19 -1.11
CA TYR A 638 -2.84 26.12 -0.11
C TYR A 638 -3.73 26.07 1.13
N PHE A 639 -3.18 25.53 2.22
CA PHE A 639 -3.81 25.50 3.53
C PHE A 639 -3.52 26.82 4.26
N PHE A 640 -4.57 27.49 4.72
CA PHE A 640 -4.40 28.79 5.39
C PHE A 640 -3.80 28.65 6.78
N GLU A 641 -4.04 27.51 7.44
CA GLU A 641 -3.45 27.17 8.72
C GLU A 641 -2.24 26.27 8.52
N PRO A 642 -1.12 26.52 9.24
CA PRO A 642 0.08 25.74 9.07
C PRO A 642 -0.03 24.35 9.69
N ASN A 643 0.92 23.47 9.35
CA ASN A 643 1.08 22.14 9.94
C ASN A 643 -0.11 21.21 9.62
N THR A 644 -0.66 21.26 8.41
CA THR A 644 -1.72 20.33 7.98
C THR A 644 -1.11 18.97 7.60
N LEU A 645 -1.72 17.88 8.07
CA LEU A 645 -1.29 16.54 7.73
C LEU A 645 -2.09 16.05 6.53
N LEU A 646 -1.41 15.68 5.46
CA LEU A 646 -1.99 15.20 4.22
C LEU A 646 -1.59 13.74 3.99
N ALA A 647 -2.55 12.86 3.74
CA ALA A 647 -2.30 11.46 3.43
C ALA A 647 -2.45 11.17 1.93
N ASP A 648 -3.49 11.72 1.30
CA ASP A 648 -3.81 11.43 -0.10
C ASP A 648 -4.68 12.52 -0.72
N MET A 649 -4.62 12.62 -2.05
CA MET A 649 -5.58 13.31 -2.89
C MET A 649 -5.95 12.42 -4.07
N THR A 650 -7.21 11.98 -4.15
CA THR A 650 -7.72 11.26 -5.33
C THR A 650 -8.49 12.21 -6.25
N VAL A 651 -8.17 12.21 -7.54
CA VAL A 651 -8.83 13.03 -8.57
C VAL A 651 -9.79 12.15 -9.36
N LEU A 652 -11.04 12.59 -9.56
CA LEU A 652 -12.07 11.92 -10.35
C LEU A 652 -12.54 12.82 -11.50
N PHE A 653 -12.68 12.23 -12.70
CA PHE A 653 -13.10 12.90 -13.93
C PHE A 653 -14.45 12.41 -14.46
#